data_AF-A0A928L2M6-F1
#
_entry.id   AF-A0A928L2M6-F1
#
_cell.length_a   1.000
_cell.length_b   1.000
_cell.length_c   1.000
_cell.angle_alpha   90.00
_cell.angle_beta   90.00
_cell.angle_gamma   90.00
#
_symmetry.space_group_name_H-M   'P 1'
#
loop_
_entity.id
_entity.type
_entity.pdbx_description
1 polymer ?
#
loop_
_entity_poly.entity_id
_entity_poly.type
_entity_poly.pdbx_seq_one_letter_code
_entity_poly.pdbx_strand_id
1 'polypeptide(L)'
;MIHSKKKTSVMGRAARKAGAFALCLAMLAGGMTFSGSLPTVEGDSAGLLAFPGAVGGGKYATGGRGGEVYHVTNLNDSGAGSFRDAVSQGNRIVVFDVSGTIELTSNVVCQSNITIAGQTAPGGSGITLKNYKLGLGGENVICRFISSRPGPYKATSSGNDALGGAGGSNSILDHCSIGWTSDEQWGLYSKNDNYTLQYSVIGPANSWGGHAKGVHGFGIMLGRSNVSYDHNLVIHCVSRNFRGKVPDQNAADFTNNVIYDWGYQTTYGTIGHVNYVGNTLKAGNSTTGGYHYAQVSDNENFMLYLTGNRIINKDNSVRNAENANWSAITYGGSKSEATTRSDTHFAITTNGEDVSTALTVESAADAYEHVIQYAGNGISSDLRTAIDRQCADETKNGTGSCSGTAAYDSTVTDLDKYSIACGVTYSYPAAVLQKTITDNDNDGMDDEWELLRGLDPNDATDTNGDYCGEGYTNIEYYINDLTVNAFPEGTVIPSPEMAAIDPISAFETIEAESFSSQSGVVAEDSGNGGTNVGYIENGDYIMFRSVDFEDGGKSFFANVASTVEGATIEVYVGSISGTPAATVAVPNTGGWQQYTEVSCNMKTVTGTKNIYLKFVGGESYLCNLDSFVFGRDAIPMNGNLITDLYVLDETYFSSWSLQQNLADGALLYGDRDVTYVGLPAELSGAEYIMTACDAKNLTTDLVTFTAGADLSLYVGMDVRVATLPGWLSGWEATGLTYTNSNDVQYALYKKSMTAGETITLGQNNQASGCVNYTVMAVAAQAAETTTTTTTTTTTTTTTITDPITVVKGDVNCDGAVKIGDVILLNRFIAEDNTITITDQGMLNAECDDVTGITGNDATAILKILAGL
;
A
#
# COMPACT_ATOMS: atom_id res chain seq x y z
N MET A 1 -67.03 -30.38 -39.54
CA MET A 1 -67.14 -28.90 -39.57
C MET A 1 -66.17 -28.38 -38.52
N ILE A 2 -64.94 -27.97 -38.87
CA ILE A 2 -64.53 -26.57 -39.18
C ILE A 2 -64.71 -25.70 -37.92
N HIS A 3 -63.76 -25.06 -37.22
CA HIS A 3 -62.33 -24.67 -37.33
C HIS A 3 -61.80 -24.54 -35.87
N SER A 4 -60.54 -24.73 -35.47
CA SER A 4 -59.35 -23.93 -35.80
C SER A 4 -58.13 -24.61 -35.15
N LYS A 5 -57.09 -24.86 -35.93
CA LYS A 5 -55.74 -25.25 -35.48
C LYS A 5 -54.82 -24.06 -35.75
N LYS A 6 -53.97 -23.68 -34.80
CA LYS A 6 -52.62 -23.19 -35.11
C LYS A 6 -51.60 -23.82 -34.16
N LYS A 7 -50.69 -24.58 -34.76
CA LYS A 7 -49.42 -25.02 -34.19
C LYS A 7 -48.48 -23.82 -34.10
N THR A 8 -47.70 -23.74 -33.04
CA THR A 8 -46.37 -23.11 -33.04
C THR A 8 -45.34 -24.18 -32.70
N SER A 9 -44.24 -24.15 -33.46
CA SER A 9 -43.21 -25.16 -33.56
C SER A 9 -42.02 -24.88 -32.64
N VAL A 10 -41.36 -25.98 -32.27
CA VAL A 10 -40.08 -26.09 -31.57
C VAL A 10 -38.92 -25.59 -32.44
N MET A 11 -38.10 -24.70 -31.87
CA MET A 11 -36.67 -24.40 -32.08
C MET A 11 -36.37 -23.26 -31.08
N GLY A 12 -35.30 -23.14 -30.30
CA GLY A 12 -34.08 -23.87 -30.05
C GLY A 12 -33.33 -23.03 -29.00
N ARG A 13 -32.73 -23.66 -27.99
CA ARG A 13 -31.83 -23.00 -27.03
C ARG A 13 -30.53 -22.61 -27.75
N ALA A 14 -30.35 -21.32 -28.02
CA ALA A 14 -29.05 -20.64 -28.18
C ALA A 14 -29.28 -19.14 -28.44
N ALA A 15 -29.16 -18.31 -27.39
CA ALA A 15 -28.79 -16.87 -27.47
C ALA A 15 -28.77 -16.28 -26.05
N ARG A 16 -27.63 -16.43 -25.37
CA ARG A 16 -27.10 -15.46 -24.39
C ARG A 16 -26.15 -14.54 -25.16
N LYS A 17 -26.02 -13.29 -24.70
CA LYS A 17 -25.06 -12.23 -25.13
C LYS A 17 -25.41 -11.50 -26.44
N ALA A 18 -26.08 -10.36 -26.30
CA ALA A 18 -25.88 -9.15 -27.12
C ALA A 18 -26.88 -8.08 -26.64
N GLY A 19 -26.41 -7.08 -25.88
CA GLY A 19 -27.29 -6.00 -25.44
C GLY A 19 -26.68 -5.02 -24.44
N ALA A 20 -25.41 -4.63 -24.60
CA ALA A 20 -24.82 -3.44 -23.97
C ALA A 20 -23.44 -3.18 -24.59
N PHE A 21 -23.38 -2.80 -25.87
CA PHE A 21 -22.15 -2.27 -26.50
C PHE A 21 -22.57 -1.51 -27.76
N ALA A 22 -23.00 -0.27 -27.59
CA ALA A 22 -23.20 0.67 -28.69
C ALA A 22 -23.24 2.11 -28.17
N LEU A 23 -22.14 2.59 -27.60
CA LEU A 23 -21.79 4.01 -27.68
C LEU A 23 -20.28 4.19 -27.46
N CYS A 24 -19.50 3.99 -28.52
CA CYS A 24 -18.17 4.56 -28.64
C CYS A 24 -17.89 4.79 -30.12
N LEU A 25 -17.27 5.93 -30.39
CA LEU A 25 -16.77 6.42 -31.68
C LEU A 25 -17.72 7.30 -32.53
N ALA A 26 -17.78 8.59 -32.19
CA ALA A 26 -17.67 9.70 -33.15
C ALA A 26 -17.38 11.06 -32.48
N MET A 27 -16.20 11.64 -32.78
CA MET A 27 -15.81 13.08 -32.73
C MET A 27 -15.64 13.71 -31.33
N LEU A 28 -14.43 14.01 -30.83
CA LEU A 28 -13.47 15.08 -31.20
C LEU A 28 -14.13 16.47 -31.39
N ALA A 29 -13.69 17.41 -30.54
CA ALA A 29 -14.05 18.83 -30.41
C ALA A 29 -15.37 19.15 -29.68
N GLY A 30 -15.24 19.37 -28.37
CA GLY A 30 -16.27 19.98 -27.52
C GLY A 30 -16.12 19.50 -26.08
N GLY A 31 -15.59 20.34 -25.20
CA GLY A 31 -15.59 20.10 -23.77
C GLY A 31 -17.02 19.83 -23.28
N MET A 32 -17.31 18.57 -22.97
CA MET A 32 -18.49 18.18 -22.22
C MET A 32 -18.01 17.84 -20.82
N THR A 33 -18.34 18.70 -19.86
CA THR A 33 -18.33 18.34 -18.45
C THR A 33 -19.21 17.11 -18.28
N PHE A 34 -18.61 15.97 -17.91
CA PHE A 34 -19.36 14.82 -17.43
C PHE A 34 -19.86 15.13 -16.01
N SER A 35 -20.90 15.95 -15.89
CA SER A 35 -21.72 16.01 -14.68
C SER A 35 -22.82 14.95 -14.77
N GLY A 36 -22.42 13.69 -14.98
CA GLY A 36 -23.31 12.55 -14.88
C GLY A 36 -23.31 12.09 -13.43
N SER A 37 -24.38 12.37 -12.68
CA SER A 37 -24.57 11.79 -11.35
C SER A 37 -24.41 10.26 -11.46
N LEU A 38 -23.45 9.69 -10.73
CA LEU A 38 -23.29 8.24 -10.62
C LEU A 38 -24.64 7.62 -10.18
N PRO A 39 -24.99 6.42 -10.68
CA PRO A 39 -26.19 5.75 -10.24
C PRO A 39 -26.14 5.56 -8.71
N THR A 40 -27.18 6.01 -8.03
CA THR A 40 -27.33 5.83 -6.58
C THR A 40 -27.96 4.48 -6.29
N VAL A 41 -27.48 3.78 -5.27
CA VAL A 41 -28.08 2.53 -4.82
C VAL A 41 -29.50 2.80 -4.29
N GLU A 42 -30.53 2.23 -4.92
CA GLU A 42 -31.84 2.06 -4.27
C GLU A 42 -31.69 0.93 -3.24
N GLY A 43 -31.92 1.23 -1.96
CA GLY A 43 -31.59 0.39 -0.79
C GLY A 43 -32.29 -0.98 -0.66
N ASP A 44 -32.68 -1.63 -1.76
CA ASP A 44 -33.23 -2.98 -1.75
C ASP A 44 -32.91 -3.75 -3.05
N SER A 45 -31.63 -4.09 -3.28
CA SER A 45 -31.21 -5.00 -4.36
C SER A 45 -31.55 -6.45 -3.97
N ALA A 46 -32.81 -6.84 -4.11
CA ALA A 46 -33.30 -8.17 -3.78
C ALA A 46 -32.43 -9.27 -4.41
N GLY A 47 -31.75 -10.07 -3.57
CA GLY A 47 -30.89 -11.18 -3.99
C GLY A 47 -29.40 -10.86 -4.13
N LEU A 48 -28.97 -9.63 -3.85
CA LEU A 48 -27.56 -9.29 -3.71
C LEU A 48 -26.98 -9.91 -2.43
N LEU A 49 -25.79 -10.49 -2.51
CA LEU A 49 -25.12 -11.05 -1.33
C LEU A 49 -24.75 -9.94 -0.33
N ALA A 50 -24.56 -10.34 0.93
CA ALA A 50 -24.02 -9.45 1.95
C ALA A 50 -22.63 -8.93 1.56
N PHE A 51 -21.82 -9.82 0.98
CA PHE A 51 -20.52 -9.57 0.38
C PHE A 51 -20.15 -10.78 -0.51
N PRO A 52 -19.21 -10.67 -1.46
CA PRO A 52 -18.68 -11.81 -2.20
C PRO A 52 -18.16 -12.90 -1.25
N GLY A 53 -18.64 -14.13 -1.39
CA GLY A 53 -18.30 -15.25 -0.49
C GLY A 53 -19.26 -15.46 0.70
N ALA A 54 -20.30 -14.65 0.86
CA ALA A 54 -21.34 -14.90 1.86
C ALA A 54 -22.20 -16.14 1.51
N VAL A 55 -22.41 -17.05 2.46
CA VAL A 55 -23.19 -18.29 2.25
C VAL A 55 -24.29 -18.50 3.29
N GLY A 56 -25.17 -19.48 3.05
CA GLY A 56 -26.16 -19.94 4.03
C GLY A 56 -27.30 -18.96 4.32
N GLY A 57 -27.97 -19.18 5.45
CA GLY A 57 -29.21 -18.49 5.81
C GLY A 57 -29.10 -16.96 5.92
N GLY A 58 -27.94 -16.44 6.32
CA GLY A 58 -27.65 -15.01 6.47
C GLY A 58 -27.05 -14.33 5.23
N LYS A 59 -26.88 -15.05 4.10
CA LYS A 59 -26.12 -14.54 2.94
C LYS A 59 -26.68 -13.29 2.26
N TYR A 60 -27.95 -12.96 2.52
CA TYR A 60 -28.66 -11.80 1.97
C TYR A 60 -28.84 -10.65 2.98
N ALA A 61 -28.13 -10.67 4.10
CA ALA A 61 -28.08 -9.50 4.99
C ALA A 61 -27.56 -8.29 4.20
N THR A 62 -28.18 -7.13 4.34
CA THR A 62 -27.73 -5.88 3.72
C THR A 62 -26.89 -5.03 4.68
N GLY A 63 -26.94 -5.34 5.98
CA GLY A 63 -26.21 -4.59 6.99
C GLY A 63 -26.59 -3.11 6.97
N GLY A 64 -25.59 -2.24 6.94
CA GLY A 64 -25.74 -0.79 6.87
C GLY A 64 -25.68 -0.19 5.48
N ARG A 65 -25.83 -0.98 4.40
CA ARG A 65 -25.77 -0.51 3.00
C ARG A 65 -26.61 0.76 2.77
N GLY A 66 -25.99 1.77 2.15
CA GLY A 66 -26.60 3.08 1.91
C GLY A 66 -26.77 3.96 3.16
N GLY A 67 -26.21 3.53 4.29
CA GLY A 67 -26.27 4.23 5.58
C GLY A 67 -25.11 5.20 5.81
N GLU A 68 -25.01 5.68 7.05
CA GLU A 68 -23.91 6.56 7.50
C GLU A 68 -22.61 5.75 7.64
N VAL A 69 -21.52 6.21 7.03
CA VAL A 69 -20.18 5.73 7.38
C VAL A 69 -19.77 6.34 8.71
N TYR A 70 -19.47 5.50 9.69
CA TYR A 70 -19.11 5.92 11.05
C TYR A 70 -17.73 5.40 11.41
N HIS A 71 -16.81 6.31 11.74
CA HIS A 71 -15.43 5.99 12.12
C HIS A 71 -15.30 5.70 13.61
N VAL A 72 -14.72 4.55 13.94
CA VAL A 72 -14.17 4.27 15.27
C VAL A 72 -12.77 4.86 15.33
N THR A 73 -12.63 5.97 16.05
CA THR A 73 -11.39 6.77 16.13
C THR A 73 -10.64 6.59 17.45
N ASN A 74 -11.21 5.84 18.41
CA ASN A 74 -10.55 5.59 19.69
C ASN A 74 -10.96 4.26 20.32
N LEU A 75 -10.10 3.77 21.22
CA LEU A 75 -10.27 2.50 21.92
C LEU A 75 -10.99 2.65 23.27
N ASN A 76 -11.64 3.79 23.53
CA ASN A 76 -12.42 3.98 24.75
C ASN A 76 -13.68 3.11 24.71
N ASP A 77 -14.20 2.73 25.87
CA ASP A 77 -15.46 1.96 25.97
C ASP A 77 -16.69 2.77 25.52
N SER A 78 -16.68 4.09 25.62
CA SER A 78 -17.84 4.95 25.32
C SER A 78 -17.42 6.38 24.93
N GLY A 79 -18.36 7.15 24.38
CA GLY A 79 -18.15 8.49 23.85
C GLY A 79 -18.04 8.49 22.32
N ALA A 80 -18.05 9.69 21.72
CA ALA A 80 -17.93 9.85 20.28
C ALA A 80 -16.64 9.15 19.75
N GLY A 81 -16.75 8.49 18.61
CA GLY A 81 -15.67 7.73 17.98
C GLY A 81 -15.33 6.40 18.68
N SER A 82 -16.06 5.99 19.72
CA SER A 82 -15.90 4.66 20.33
C SER A 82 -16.69 3.60 19.56
N PHE A 83 -16.23 2.34 19.61
CA PHE A 83 -16.99 1.22 19.05
C PHE A 83 -18.41 1.10 19.63
N ARG A 84 -18.58 1.39 20.92
CA ARG A 84 -19.90 1.37 21.57
C ARG A 84 -20.83 2.41 20.98
N ASP A 85 -20.34 3.62 20.70
CA ASP A 85 -21.15 4.67 20.08
C ASP A 85 -21.50 4.29 18.63
N ALA A 86 -20.53 3.76 17.88
CA ALA A 86 -20.71 3.30 16.51
C ALA A 86 -21.89 2.30 16.39
N VAL A 87 -21.92 1.28 17.25
CA VAL A 87 -22.94 0.21 17.20
C VAL A 87 -24.22 0.51 17.99
N SER A 88 -24.32 1.69 18.60
CA SER A 88 -25.50 2.10 19.39
C SER A 88 -26.68 2.57 18.55
N GLN A 89 -26.47 2.78 17.24
CA GLN A 89 -27.48 3.21 16.27
C GLN A 89 -27.45 2.28 15.04
N GLY A 90 -28.57 2.19 14.35
CA GLY A 90 -28.68 1.42 13.11
C GLY A 90 -28.42 2.26 11.85
N ASN A 91 -28.47 1.61 10.69
CA ASN A 91 -28.20 2.17 9.36
C ASN A 91 -26.79 2.76 9.25
N ARG A 92 -25.79 1.98 9.66
CA ARG A 92 -24.38 2.41 9.69
C ARG A 92 -23.43 1.40 9.09
N ILE A 93 -22.41 1.90 8.40
CA ILE A 93 -21.21 1.16 8.02
C ILE A 93 -20.09 1.63 8.95
N VAL A 94 -19.68 0.77 9.86
CA VAL A 94 -18.66 1.06 10.86
C VAL A 94 -17.29 0.68 10.33
N VAL A 95 -16.44 1.70 10.17
CA VAL A 95 -15.03 1.59 9.77
C VAL A 95 -14.12 1.99 10.93
N PHE A 96 -12.83 1.67 10.85
CA PHE A 96 -11.90 1.78 11.98
C PHE A 96 -10.63 2.53 11.62
N ASP A 97 -10.38 3.65 12.30
CA ASP A 97 -9.11 4.40 12.20
C ASP A 97 -8.08 3.90 13.22
N VAL A 98 -8.52 3.06 14.16
CA VAL A 98 -7.71 2.48 15.24
C VAL A 98 -7.91 0.98 15.33
N SER A 99 -6.87 0.29 15.77
CA SER A 99 -6.93 -1.14 16.08
C SER A 99 -6.32 -1.42 17.45
N GLY A 100 -6.54 -2.63 17.97
CA GLY A 100 -6.08 -3.03 19.29
C GLY A 100 -7.24 -3.40 20.22
N THR A 101 -7.05 -3.20 21.52
CA THR A 101 -7.94 -3.74 22.54
C THR A 101 -8.83 -2.68 23.18
N ILE A 102 -10.14 -2.93 23.22
CA ILE A 102 -11.14 -2.12 23.92
C ILE A 102 -11.53 -2.84 25.23
N GLU A 103 -11.27 -2.18 26.35
CA GLU A 103 -11.68 -2.65 27.66
C GLU A 103 -13.12 -2.25 27.97
N LEU A 104 -14.06 -3.16 27.79
CA LEU A 104 -15.46 -2.85 28.01
C LEU A 104 -15.79 -2.68 29.50
N THR A 105 -16.75 -1.80 29.80
CA THR A 105 -17.31 -1.64 31.16
C THR A 105 -18.63 -2.38 31.36
N SER A 106 -19.27 -2.79 30.26
CA SER A 106 -20.49 -3.59 30.21
C SER A 106 -20.62 -4.27 28.84
N ASN A 107 -21.57 -5.19 28.68
CA ASN A 107 -21.85 -5.79 27.36
C ASN A 107 -22.09 -4.68 26.32
N VAL A 108 -21.53 -4.85 25.11
CA VAL A 108 -21.80 -3.97 23.97
C VAL A 108 -22.77 -4.68 23.05
N VAL A 109 -23.86 -4.01 22.66
CA VAL A 109 -24.95 -4.64 21.89
C VAL A 109 -25.19 -3.85 20.61
N CYS A 110 -25.00 -4.51 19.48
CA CYS A 110 -25.23 -3.94 18.15
C CYS A 110 -26.72 -3.77 17.88
N GLN A 111 -27.09 -2.61 17.34
CA GLN A 111 -28.42 -2.35 16.78
C GLN A 111 -28.60 -2.97 15.39
N SER A 112 -29.80 -2.82 14.82
CA SER A 112 -30.15 -3.38 13.50
C SER A 112 -29.54 -2.59 12.34
N ASN A 113 -29.48 -3.20 11.16
CA ASN A 113 -29.01 -2.58 9.90
C ASN A 113 -27.60 -1.99 10.03
N ILE A 114 -26.64 -2.82 10.44
CA ILE A 114 -25.26 -2.37 10.65
C ILE A 114 -24.27 -3.28 9.94
N THR A 115 -23.28 -2.66 9.29
CA THR A 115 -22.09 -3.34 8.79
C THR A 115 -20.93 -2.97 9.70
N ILE A 116 -20.27 -3.95 10.29
CA ILE A 116 -19.05 -3.77 11.09
C ILE A 116 -17.89 -4.31 10.26
N ALA A 117 -17.11 -3.41 9.66
CA ALA A 117 -16.05 -3.72 8.70
C ALA A 117 -14.68 -3.73 9.39
N GLY A 118 -14.42 -4.72 10.25
CA GLY A 118 -13.16 -4.83 11.01
C GLY A 118 -11.90 -4.89 10.14
N GLN A 119 -12.02 -5.29 8.87
CA GLN A 119 -10.92 -5.31 7.92
C GLN A 119 -10.33 -3.92 7.62
N THR A 120 -11.08 -2.85 7.88
CA THR A 120 -10.61 -1.46 7.69
C THR A 120 -9.63 -1.01 8.77
N ALA A 121 -9.59 -1.70 9.92
CA ALA A 121 -8.73 -1.30 11.03
C ALA A 121 -7.25 -1.42 10.66
N PRO A 122 -6.38 -0.52 11.15
CA PRO A 122 -4.93 -0.61 10.94
C PRO A 122 -4.36 -2.00 11.23
N GLY A 123 -3.69 -2.59 10.24
CA GLY A 123 -3.14 -3.95 10.32
C GLY A 123 -4.11 -5.07 9.95
N GLY A 124 -5.34 -4.76 9.52
CA GLY A 124 -6.25 -5.71 8.86
C GLY A 124 -6.92 -6.76 9.75
N SER A 125 -6.90 -6.56 11.08
CA SER A 125 -7.39 -7.56 12.07
C SER A 125 -8.41 -7.01 13.07
N GLY A 126 -9.04 -5.88 12.74
CA GLY A 126 -10.07 -5.25 13.57
C GLY A 126 -9.62 -4.92 14.99
N ILE A 127 -10.62 -4.84 15.87
CA ILE A 127 -10.44 -4.61 17.31
C ILE A 127 -10.67 -5.90 18.12
N THR A 128 -10.15 -5.92 19.33
CA THR A 128 -10.42 -6.97 20.34
C THR A 128 -11.20 -6.42 21.53
N LEU A 129 -12.37 -6.99 21.78
CA LEU A 129 -13.20 -6.66 22.94
C LEU A 129 -12.80 -7.51 24.15
N LYS A 130 -12.55 -6.85 25.27
CA LYS A 130 -12.16 -7.45 26.55
C LYS A 130 -13.22 -7.16 27.63
N ASN A 131 -13.20 -7.94 28.72
CA ASN A 131 -14.01 -7.84 29.94
C ASN A 131 -15.49 -8.25 29.77
N TYR A 132 -16.17 -7.79 28.73
CA TYR A 132 -17.59 -8.10 28.48
C TYR A 132 -17.82 -8.57 27.05
N LYS A 133 -19.01 -9.11 26.79
CA LYS A 133 -19.33 -9.76 25.52
C LYS A 133 -19.78 -8.79 24.44
N LEU A 134 -19.56 -9.21 23.19
CA LEU A 134 -20.27 -8.70 22.03
C LEU A 134 -21.69 -9.27 22.00
N GLY A 135 -22.66 -8.40 21.80
CA GLY A 135 -24.08 -8.70 21.71
C GLY A 135 -24.64 -8.40 20.32
N LEU A 136 -25.26 -9.37 19.66
CA LEU A 136 -26.02 -9.15 18.43
C LEU A 136 -27.50 -9.03 18.77
N GLY A 137 -27.89 -7.81 19.17
CA GLY A 137 -29.23 -7.50 19.64
C GLY A 137 -30.22 -7.18 18.52
N GLY A 138 -29.77 -6.41 17.51
CA GLY A 138 -30.55 -6.05 16.33
C GLY A 138 -30.45 -7.07 15.20
N GLU A 139 -31.35 -6.93 14.22
CA GLU A 139 -31.44 -7.76 13.01
C GLU A 139 -30.70 -7.11 11.82
N ASN A 140 -30.43 -7.86 10.76
CA ASN A 140 -29.74 -7.34 9.57
C ASN A 140 -28.35 -6.77 9.90
N VAL A 141 -27.49 -7.63 10.47
CA VAL A 141 -26.13 -7.28 10.87
C VAL A 141 -25.12 -8.04 9.99
N ILE A 142 -24.18 -7.31 9.40
CA ILE A 142 -22.95 -7.87 8.83
C ILE A 142 -21.82 -7.54 9.81
N CYS A 143 -21.10 -8.54 10.30
CA CYS A 143 -19.98 -8.32 11.23
C CYS A 143 -18.77 -9.14 10.81
N ARG A 144 -17.66 -8.45 10.51
CA ARG A 144 -16.47 -9.08 9.93
C ARG A 144 -15.19 -8.68 10.66
N PHE A 145 -14.23 -9.61 10.75
CA PHE A 145 -12.84 -9.35 11.20
C PHE A 145 -12.67 -8.74 12.59
N ILE A 146 -13.61 -8.91 13.52
CA ILE A 146 -13.44 -8.47 14.92
C ILE A 146 -13.27 -9.63 15.89
N SER A 147 -12.67 -9.33 17.04
CA SER A 147 -12.45 -10.26 18.14
C SER A 147 -13.36 -9.96 19.33
N SER A 148 -14.03 -10.97 19.88
CA SER A 148 -14.65 -10.91 21.20
C SER A 148 -13.99 -11.91 22.14
N ARG A 149 -13.20 -11.38 23.09
CA ARG A 149 -12.32 -12.14 23.98
C ARG A 149 -12.44 -11.65 25.42
N PRO A 150 -13.59 -11.81 26.11
CA PRO A 150 -13.84 -11.12 27.39
C PRO A 150 -12.87 -11.49 28.51
N GLY A 151 -12.38 -12.73 28.55
CA GLY A 151 -11.55 -13.22 29.65
C GLY A 151 -12.33 -13.39 30.96
N PRO A 152 -11.67 -13.88 32.03
CA PRO A 152 -12.31 -14.12 33.33
C PRO A 152 -12.55 -12.84 34.16
N TYR A 153 -12.01 -11.70 33.73
CA TYR A 153 -11.73 -10.55 34.61
C TYR A 153 -12.98 -9.85 35.18
N LYS A 154 -14.11 -9.95 34.46
CA LYS A 154 -15.43 -9.46 34.89
C LYS A 154 -16.50 -10.55 34.84
N ALA A 155 -16.09 -11.81 34.80
CA ALA A 155 -16.99 -12.95 34.78
C ALA A 155 -17.75 -13.09 36.12
N THR A 156 -18.98 -13.58 36.06
CA THR A 156 -19.69 -14.02 37.27
C THR A 156 -19.23 -15.42 37.67
N SER A 157 -19.68 -15.93 38.82
CA SER A 157 -19.45 -17.33 39.17
C SER A 157 -20.13 -18.32 38.19
N SER A 158 -21.16 -17.88 37.47
CA SER A 158 -21.77 -18.62 36.35
C SER A 158 -21.01 -18.42 35.04
N GLY A 159 -19.84 -17.78 35.06
CA GLY A 159 -19.06 -17.43 33.88
C GLY A 159 -19.58 -16.21 33.13
N ASN A 160 -19.13 -16.11 31.89
CA ASN A 160 -19.47 -15.11 30.89
C ASN A 160 -19.42 -15.75 29.49
N ASP A 161 -20.14 -15.16 28.55
CA ASP A 161 -20.10 -15.58 27.14
C ASP A 161 -19.14 -14.68 26.36
N ALA A 162 -18.56 -15.18 25.26
CA ALA A 162 -17.81 -14.32 24.35
C ALA A 162 -18.72 -13.62 23.36
N LEU A 163 -19.76 -14.30 22.87
CA LEU A 163 -20.79 -13.72 22.02
C LEU A 163 -22.19 -14.17 22.46
N GLY A 164 -23.15 -13.24 22.45
CA GLY A 164 -24.56 -13.57 22.69
C GLY A 164 -25.52 -12.53 22.12
N GLY A 165 -26.78 -12.57 22.55
CA GLY A 165 -27.84 -11.67 22.04
C GLY A 165 -29.14 -12.44 21.81
N ALA A 166 -30.28 -11.77 21.99
CA ALA A 166 -31.61 -12.37 21.85
C ALA A 166 -32.40 -11.61 20.79
N GLY A 167 -31.91 -11.58 19.55
CA GLY A 167 -32.57 -10.85 18.45
C GLY A 167 -31.86 -10.83 17.11
N GLY A 168 -30.58 -11.23 17.00
CA GLY A 168 -29.80 -11.17 15.75
C GLY A 168 -30.23 -12.13 14.64
N SER A 169 -31.37 -11.89 14.00
CA SER A 169 -31.83 -12.59 12.79
C SER A 169 -31.36 -11.87 11.51
N ASN A 170 -31.45 -12.55 10.36
CA ASN A 170 -31.05 -12.02 9.05
C ASN A 170 -29.62 -11.47 9.06
N SER A 171 -28.69 -12.17 9.70
CA SER A 171 -27.36 -11.63 10.01
C SER A 171 -26.25 -12.60 9.65
N ILE A 172 -25.07 -12.06 9.39
CA ILE A 172 -23.88 -12.83 9.04
C ILE A 172 -22.67 -12.36 9.83
N LEU A 173 -22.00 -13.32 10.46
CA LEU A 173 -20.67 -13.16 11.04
C LEU A 173 -19.65 -13.93 10.22
N ASP A 174 -18.61 -13.24 9.77
CA ASP A 174 -17.57 -13.77 8.89
C ASP A 174 -16.19 -13.38 9.42
N HIS A 175 -15.21 -14.29 9.38
CA HIS A 175 -13.84 -13.99 9.81
C HIS A 175 -13.74 -13.39 11.22
N CYS A 176 -14.56 -13.83 12.17
CA CYS A 176 -14.51 -13.35 13.55
C CYS A 176 -13.70 -14.28 14.46
N SER A 177 -13.19 -13.73 15.56
CA SER A 177 -12.44 -14.48 16.57
C SER A 177 -13.16 -14.41 17.91
N ILE A 178 -13.82 -15.49 18.29
CA ILE A 178 -14.76 -15.51 19.42
C ILE A 178 -14.29 -16.54 20.43
N GLY A 179 -13.91 -16.09 21.62
CA GLY A 179 -13.63 -17.03 22.69
C GLY A 179 -13.00 -16.42 23.92
N TRP A 180 -12.07 -17.17 24.52
CA TRP A 180 -11.44 -16.81 25.78
C TRP A 180 -12.44 -16.49 26.90
N THR A 181 -13.45 -17.35 27.07
CA THR A 181 -14.44 -17.22 28.12
C THR A 181 -14.73 -18.53 28.85
N SER A 182 -15.28 -18.44 30.06
CA SER A 182 -15.49 -19.59 30.95
C SER A 182 -16.85 -20.28 30.83
N ASP A 183 -17.81 -19.67 30.13
CA ASP A 183 -19.07 -20.33 29.75
C ASP A 183 -19.10 -20.59 28.24
N GLU A 184 -19.95 -19.89 27.49
CA GLU A 184 -20.16 -20.15 26.07
C GLU A 184 -19.35 -19.20 25.18
N GLN A 185 -18.53 -19.76 24.27
CA GLN A 185 -17.84 -18.92 23.29
C GLN A 185 -18.90 -18.31 22.36
N TRP A 186 -19.88 -19.11 21.92
CA TRP A 186 -20.96 -18.68 21.06
C TRP A 186 -22.34 -19.05 21.63
N GLY A 187 -23.16 -18.04 21.94
CA GLY A 187 -24.41 -18.17 22.69
C GLY A 187 -25.65 -17.50 22.10
N LEU A 188 -25.90 -17.61 20.79
CA LEU A 188 -27.17 -17.17 20.19
C LEU A 188 -28.24 -18.26 20.29
N TYR A 189 -29.10 -18.16 21.30
CA TYR A 189 -30.16 -19.13 21.61
C TYR A 189 -31.43 -18.89 20.77
N SER A 190 -32.13 -19.97 20.39
CA SER A 190 -33.59 -20.19 20.13
C SER A 190 -34.48 -19.04 19.60
N LYS A 191 -33.95 -17.94 19.09
CA LYS A 191 -34.70 -16.77 18.58
C LYS A 191 -34.11 -16.16 17.31
N ASN A 192 -32.94 -16.62 16.85
CA ASN A 192 -32.30 -16.17 15.62
C ASN A 192 -32.73 -17.04 14.43
N ASP A 193 -33.28 -16.38 13.41
CA ASP A 193 -33.70 -16.98 12.15
C ASP A 193 -32.85 -16.37 11.00
N ASN A 194 -32.53 -17.16 9.97
CA ASN A 194 -31.74 -16.73 8.79
C ASN A 194 -30.36 -16.15 9.18
N TYR A 195 -29.47 -17.00 9.68
CA TYR A 195 -28.19 -16.55 10.24
C TYR A 195 -27.01 -17.36 9.70
N THR A 196 -25.88 -16.71 9.44
CA THR A 196 -24.65 -17.41 9.05
C THR A 196 -23.49 -17.06 10.01
N LEU A 197 -22.75 -18.09 10.43
CA LEU A 197 -21.39 -17.97 10.96
C LEU A 197 -20.44 -18.66 10.00
N GLN A 198 -19.46 -17.93 9.45
CA GLN A 198 -18.48 -18.50 8.53
C GLN A 198 -17.05 -18.05 8.79
N TYR A 199 -16.08 -18.87 8.36
CA TYR A 199 -14.65 -18.58 8.40
C TYR A 199 -14.15 -18.02 9.75
N SER A 200 -14.77 -18.43 10.85
CA SER A 200 -14.50 -17.85 12.17
C SER A 200 -13.81 -18.84 13.10
N VAL A 201 -13.03 -18.31 14.05
CA VAL A 201 -12.39 -19.09 15.12
C VAL A 201 -13.26 -19.01 16.38
N ILE A 202 -13.70 -20.17 16.88
CA ILE A 202 -14.48 -20.33 18.09
C ILE A 202 -13.65 -21.08 19.13
N GLY A 203 -13.16 -20.35 20.12
CA GLY A 203 -12.18 -20.82 21.11
C GLY A 203 -10.78 -20.20 20.91
N PRO A 204 -9.77 -20.58 21.70
CA PRO A 204 -9.85 -21.49 22.84
C PRO A 204 -10.76 -20.96 23.93
N ALA A 205 -11.41 -21.88 24.65
CA ALA A 205 -12.19 -21.54 25.83
C ALA A 205 -11.31 -21.40 27.07
N ASN A 206 -11.72 -20.56 28.03
CA ASN A 206 -11.14 -20.53 29.37
C ASN A 206 -11.74 -21.67 30.21
N SER A 207 -11.35 -22.90 29.87
CA SER A 207 -11.84 -24.18 30.38
C SER A 207 -11.65 -24.39 31.90
N TRP A 208 -10.75 -23.61 32.49
CA TRP A 208 -10.49 -23.56 33.93
C TRP A 208 -10.34 -22.11 34.41
N GLY A 209 -11.48 -21.41 34.49
CA GLY A 209 -11.54 -19.97 34.74
C GLY A 209 -12.28 -19.53 36.01
N GLY A 210 -12.68 -20.47 36.89
CA GLY A 210 -13.45 -20.16 38.11
C GLY A 210 -14.97 -20.30 37.98
N HIS A 211 -15.45 -21.01 36.95
CA HIS A 211 -16.87 -21.32 36.78
C HIS A 211 -17.37 -22.24 37.91
N ALA A 212 -18.56 -21.96 38.47
CA ALA A 212 -19.10 -22.63 39.66
C ALA A 212 -19.38 -24.13 39.47
N LYS A 213 -19.44 -24.60 38.22
CA LYS A 213 -19.61 -26.03 37.88
C LYS A 213 -18.28 -26.77 37.65
N GLY A 214 -17.14 -26.14 37.95
CA GLY A 214 -15.82 -26.73 37.73
C GLY A 214 -15.32 -26.50 36.30
N VAL A 215 -14.72 -27.52 35.69
CA VAL A 215 -14.24 -27.49 34.30
C VAL A 215 -15.39 -27.09 33.37
N HIS A 216 -15.21 -25.96 32.68
CA HIS A 216 -16.25 -25.32 31.88
C HIS A 216 -15.64 -24.42 30.82
N GLY A 217 -16.11 -24.55 29.58
CA GLY A 217 -15.57 -23.85 28.42
C GLY A 217 -16.16 -24.44 27.15
N PHE A 218 -17.29 -23.90 26.72
CA PHE A 218 -18.14 -24.52 25.72
C PHE A 218 -18.12 -23.75 24.41
N GLY A 219 -18.14 -24.47 23.29
CA GLY A 219 -18.06 -23.91 21.95
C GLY A 219 -19.34 -23.19 21.51
N ILE A 220 -20.14 -23.88 20.69
CA ILE A 220 -21.28 -23.30 19.96
C ILE A 220 -22.60 -23.79 20.53
N MET A 221 -23.50 -22.86 20.82
CA MET A 221 -24.94 -23.11 20.94
C MET A 221 -25.62 -22.78 19.60
N LEU A 222 -26.26 -23.77 18.97
CA LEU A 222 -26.95 -23.51 17.69
C LEU A 222 -28.17 -22.60 17.88
N GLY A 223 -28.43 -21.84 16.81
CA GLY A 223 -29.60 -20.99 16.67
C GLY A 223 -30.92 -21.73 16.47
N ARG A 224 -31.94 -21.01 16.00
CA ARG A 224 -33.32 -21.52 15.90
C ARG A 224 -33.67 -22.12 14.54
N SER A 225 -33.65 -21.33 13.46
CA SER A 225 -34.13 -21.76 12.15
C SER A 225 -33.33 -21.14 11.01
N ASN A 226 -33.12 -21.90 9.93
CA ASN A 226 -32.38 -21.45 8.76
C ASN A 226 -31.00 -20.87 9.12
N VAL A 227 -30.28 -21.57 10.00
CA VAL A 227 -28.96 -21.13 10.47
C VAL A 227 -27.87 -21.97 9.84
N SER A 228 -26.79 -21.34 9.38
CA SER A 228 -25.67 -22.01 8.73
C SER A 228 -24.36 -21.72 9.43
N TYR A 229 -23.55 -22.76 9.60
CA TYR A 229 -22.22 -22.72 10.19
C TYR A 229 -21.26 -23.37 9.20
N ASP A 230 -20.43 -22.58 8.53
CA ASP A 230 -19.63 -23.02 7.39
C ASP A 230 -18.15 -22.61 7.51
N HIS A 231 -17.20 -23.52 7.30
CA HIS A 231 -15.75 -23.23 7.37
C HIS A 231 -15.27 -22.61 8.70
N ASN A 232 -15.84 -22.99 9.85
CA ASN A 232 -15.36 -22.49 11.14
C ASN A 232 -14.34 -23.43 11.80
N LEU A 233 -13.41 -22.85 12.55
CA LEU A 233 -12.53 -23.57 13.46
C LEU A 233 -13.09 -23.53 14.88
N VAL A 234 -13.58 -24.65 15.40
CA VAL A 234 -13.97 -24.82 16.80
C VAL A 234 -12.85 -25.52 17.55
N ILE A 235 -12.19 -24.84 18.48
CA ILE A 235 -10.90 -25.28 19.03
C ILE A 235 -10.85 -25.20 20.56
N HIS A 236 -10.23 -26.20 21.19
CA HIS A 236 -9.88 -26.21 22.62
C HIS A 236 -11.07 -25.94 23.55
N CYS A 237 -12.23 -26.47 23.18
CA CYS A 237 -13.47 -26.37 23.93
C CYS A 237 -13.83 -27.74 24.53
N VAL A 238 -14.02 -27.80 25.86
CA VAL A 238 -14.22 -29.10 26.55
C VAL A 238 -15.48 -29.85 26.11
N SER A 239 -16.50 -29.12 25.65
CA SER A 239 -17.77 -29.66 25.16
C SER A 239 -18.55 -28.66 24.29
N ARG A 240 -19.71 -29.11 23.77
CA ARG A 240 -20.65 -28.31 22.96
C ARG A 240 -20.00 -27.80 21.68
N ASN A 241 -19.50 -28.71 20.87
CA ASN A 241 -18.86 -28.42 19.59
C ASN A 241 -19.68 -29.03 18.44
N PHE A 242 -20.99 -28.81 18.34
CA PHE A 242 -21.84 -27.79 18.98
C PHE A 242 -22.85 -28.41 19.99
N ARG A 243 -23.66 -27.60 20.67
CA ARG A 243 -24.89 -28.07 21.33
C ARG A 243 -26.12 -27.46 20.68
N GLY A 244 -27.04 -28.30 20.23
CA GLY A 244 -28.26 -27.83 19.57
C GLY A 244 -29.41 -27.59 20.53
N LYS A 245 -30.14 -26.50 20.29
CA LYS A 245 -31.46 -26.19 20.84
C LYS A 245 -32.38 -25.63 19.74
N VAL A 246 -32.40 -26.35 18.62
CA VAL A 246 -33.22 -26.06 17.44
C VAL A 246 -34.63 -26.59 17.74
N PRO A 247 -35.63 -25.73 17.98
CA PRO A 247 -36.97 -26.18 18.30
C PRO A 247 -37.66 -26.78 17.07
N ASP A 248 -38.64 -27.66 17.32
CA ASP A 248 -39.50 -28.24 16.30
C ASP A 248 -38.71 -29.01 15.20
N GLN A 249 -39.07 -28.79 13.93
CA GLN A 249 -38.45 -29.40 12.74
C GLN A 249 -37.60 -28.41 11.94
N ASN A 250 -37.16 -27.31 12.57
CA ASN A 250 -36.34 -26.32 11.90
C ASN A 250 -34.97 -26.93 11.52
N ALA A 251 -34.38 -26.40 10.45
CA ALA A 251 -33.13 -26.88 9.88
C ALA A 251 -31.94 -25.98 10.26
N ALA A 252 -30.79 -26.61 10.42
CA ALA A 252 -29.49 -25.96 10.57
C ALA A 252 -28.43 -26.65 9.70
N ASP A 253 -27.55 -25.87 9.08
CA ASP A 253 -26.35 -26.37 8.44
C ASP A 253 -25.16 -26.30 9.40
N PHE A 254 -24.40 -27.38 9.45
CA PHE A 254 -23.07 -27.44 10.04
C PHE A 254 -22.15 -28.13 9.02
N THR A 255 -21.55 -27.32 8.15
CA THR A 255 -20.83 -27.78 6.96
C THR A 255 -19.37 -27.34 6.94
N ASN A 256 -18.47 -28.16 6.41
CA ASN A 256 -17.06 -27.79 6.17
C ASN A 256 -16.31 -27.27 7.42
N ASN A 257 -16.77 -27.55 8.64
CA ASN A 257 -16.13 -27.04 9.86
C ASN A 257 -15.02 -27.98 10.33
N VAL A 258 -14.06 -27.41 11.08
CA VAL A 258 -13.05 -28.16 11.83
C VAL A 258 -13.35 -28.08 13.32
N ILE A 259 -13.41 -29.21 13.99
CA ILE A 259 -13.45 -29.30 15.45
C ILE A 259 -12.13 -29.91 15.91
N TYR A 260 -11.34 -29.15 16.66
CA TYR A 260 -10.03 -29.57 17.15
C TYR A 260 -9.97 -29.58 18.68
N ASP A 261 -9.42 -30.67 19.21
CA ASP A 261 -9.08 -30.87 20.62
C ASP A 261 -10.22 -30.56 21.62
N TRP A 262 -11.33 -31.28 21.50
CA TRP A 262 -12.38 -31.25 22.51
C TRP A 262 -11.99 -32.08 23.74
N GLY A 263 -12.59 -31.80 24.90
CA GLY A 263 -12.31 -32.54 26.14
C GLY A 263 -12.96 -33.91 26.20
N TYR A 264 -14.29 -33.93 26.39
CA TYR A 264 -15.05 -35.18 26.58
C TYR A 264 -16.20 -35.40 25.61
N GLN A 265 -16.65 -34.36 24.90
CA GLN A 265 -17.84 -34.43 24.05
C GLN A 265 -17.81 -33.40 22.92
N THR A 266 -18.38 -33.75 21.77
CA THR A 266 -18.58 -32.86 20.63
C THR A 266 -20.05 -32.40 20.56
N THR A 267 -20.84 -33.01 19.67
CA THR A 267 -22.21 -32.60 19.33
C THR A 267 -23.26 -33.33 20.14
N TYR A 268 -24.21 -32.59 20.75
CA TYR A 268 -25.37 -33.17 21.44
C TYR A 268 -26.47 -32.13 21.68
N GLY A 269 -27.60 -32.53 22.24
CA GLY A 269 -28.67 -31.62 22.68
C GLY A 269 -30.03 -31.97 22.08
N THR A 270 -30.98 -31.06 22.25
CA THR A 270 -32.32 -31.18 21.63
C THR A 270 -32.28 -30.43 20.33
N ILE A 271 -32.03 -31.17 19.25
CA ILE A 271 -31.78 -30.59 17.93
C ILE A 271 -32.91 -31.09 17.04
N GLY A 272 -33.52 -30.19 16.26
CA GLY A 272 -34.49 -30.53 15.22
C GLY A 272 -33.79 -31.25 14.07
N HIS A 273 -33.65 -30.59 12.92
CA HIS A 273 -32.99 -31.16 11.75
C HIS A 273 -31.62 -30.51 11.51
N VAL A 274 -30.60 -31.33 11.25
CA VAL A 274 -29.25 -30.81 10.95
C VAL A 274 -28.66 -31.45 9.69
N ASN A 275 -28.12 -30.62 8.82
CA ASN A 275 -27.17 -31.04 7.80
C ASN A 275 -25.77 -30.99 8.40
N TYR A 276 -25.18 -32.17 8.66
CA TYR A 276 -23.85 -32.30 9.24
C TYR A 276 -22.93 -32.91 8.16
N VAL A 277 -22.27 -32.06 7.37
CA VAL A 277 -21.69 -32.47 6.08
C VAL A 277 -20.26 -31.93 5.92
N GLY A 278 -19.31 -32.75 5.47
CA GLY A 278 -17.96 -32.26 5.12
C GLY A 278 -17.08 -31.79 6.30
N ASN A 279 -17.42 -32.13 7.55
CA ASN A 279 -16.67 -31.66 8.71
C ASN A 279 -15.47 -32.57 9.04
N THR A 280 -14.42 -31.98 9.61
CA THR A 280 -13.28 -32.72 10.19
C THR A 280 -13.25 -32.58 11.71
N LEU A 281 -13.28 -33.70 12.43
CA LEU A 281 -13.02 -33.75 13.88
C LEU A 281 -11.61 -34.29 14.10
N LYS A 282 -10.70 -33.48 14.62
CA LYS A 282 -9.34 -33.90 14.95
C LYS A 282 -9.13 -33.95 16.45
N ALA A 283 -8.83 -35.14 16.96
CA ALA A 283 -8.54 -35.33 18.38
C ALA A 283 -7.19 -34.72 18.74
N GLY A 284 -7.13 -34.00 19.87
CA GLY A 284 -5.90 -33.42 20.40
C GLY A 284 -5.55 -33.98 21.77
N ASN A 285 -4.68 -33.27 22.49
CA ASN A 285 -4.18 -33.71 23.80
C ASN A 285 -5.30 -33.84 24.84
N SER A 286 -6.27 -32.93 24.84
CA SER A 286 -7.38 -32.86 25.78
C SER A 286 -8.47 -33.90 25.51
N THR A 287 -8.51 -34.44 24.29
CA THR A 287 -9.51 -35.43 23.88
C THR A 287 -9.35 -36.76 24.62
N THR A 288 -10.35 -37.09 25.44
CA THR A 288 -10.42 -38.36 26.20
C THR A 288 -11.71 -39.16 25.98
N GLY A 289 -12.65 -38.63 25.21
CA GLY A 289 -13.93 -39.26 24.92
C GLY A 289 -14.67 -38.56 23.79
N GLY A 290 -15.92 -38.96 23.51
CA GLY A 290 -16.78 -38.24 22.56
C GLY A 290 -16.35 -38.35 21.09
N TYR A 291 -15.77 -39.49 20.69
CA TYR A 291 -15.38 -39.77 19.30
C TYR A 291 -16.59 -40.15 18.42
N HIS A 292 -17.54 -39.23 18.32
CA HIS A 292 -18.72 -39.34 17.48
C HIS A 292 -19.01 -37.98 16.86
N TYR A 293 -19.69 -37.98 15.70
CA TYR A 293 -20.16 -36.74 15.09
C TYR A 293 -21.31 -36.14 15.89
N ALA A 294 -22.19 -36.98 16.45
CA ALA A 294 -23.27 -36.57 17.33
C ALA A 294 -23.67 -37.64 18.34
N GLN A 295 -24.04 -37.20 19.53
CA GLN A 295 -24.85 -37.96 20.49
C GLN A 295 -26.31 -37.54 20.36
N VAL A 296 -27.13 -38.45 19.85
CA VAL A 296 -28.54 -38.26 19.59
C VAL A 296 -29.35 -38.55 20.84
N SER A 297 -30.10 -37.56 21.33
CA SER A 297 -31.03 -37.76 22.45
C SER A 297 -32.29 -38.52 22.03
N ASP A 298 -32.98 -39.14 22.98
CA ASP A 298 -34.27 -39.81 22.78
C ASP A 298 -35.42 -38.80 22.56
N ASN A 299 -35.37 -38.06 21.45
CA ASN A 299 -36.36 -37.05 21.04
C ASN A 299 -36.83 -37.32 19.61
N GLU A 300 -38.13 -37.46 19.41
CA GLU A 300 -38.73 -37.80 18.10
C GLU A 300 -38.33 -36.87 16.96
N ASN A 301 -38.07 -35.58 17.23
CA ASN A 301 -37.81 -34.55 16.20
C ASN A 301 -36.36 -34.50 15.67
N PHE A 302 -35.42 -35.21 16.30
CA PHE A 302 -34.01 -35.14 15.89
C PHE A 302 -33.74 -35.98 14.63
N MET A 303 -33.32 -35.32 13.54
CA MET A 303 -32.86 -35.99 12.31
C MET A 303 -31.55 -35.38 11.75
N LEU A 304 -30.77 -36.20 11.08
CA LEU A 304 -29.49 -35.81 10.46
C LEU A 304 -29.46 -36.19 8.99
N TYR A 305 -29.00 -35.24 8.16
CA TYR A 305 -28.36 -35.52 6.90
C TYR A 305 -26.85 -35.52 7.14
N LEU A 306 -26.23 -36.71 7.10
CA LEU A 306 -24.86 -36.93 7.55
C LEU A 306 -24.04 -37.61 6.45
N THR A 307 -23.08 -36.89 5.86
CA THR A 307 -22.20 -37.43 4.80
C THR A 307 -20.89 -36.64 4.69
N GLY A 308 -19.84 -37.26 4.16
CA GLY A 308 -18.58 -36.58 3.84
C GLY A 308 -17.73 -36.16 5.03
N ASN A 309 -18.06 -36.54 6.26
CA ASN A 309 -17.30 -36.15 7.46
C ASN A 309 -16.16 -37.12 7.77
N ARG A 310 -15.10 -36.65 8.45
CA ARG A 310 -14.00 -37.51 8.91
C ARG A 310 -13.60 -37.26 10.37
N ILE A 311 -13.09 -38.30 11.03
CA ILE A 311 -12.46 -38.21 12.36
C ILE A 311 -10.99 -38.58 12.25
N ILE A 312 -10.11 -37.76 12.82
CA ILE A 312 -8.66 -37.95 12.87
C ILE A 312 -8.25 -38.19 14.33
N ASN A 313 -7.46 -39.25 14.57
CA ASN A 313 -6.90 -39.57 15.89
C ASN A 313 -5.68 -38.69 16.21
N LYS A 314 -5.20 -38.74 17.45
CA LYS A 314 -4.03 -37.97 17.91
C LYS A 314 -2.74 -38.30 17.14
N ASP A 315 -2.64 -39.50 16.58
CA ASP A 315 -1.51 -39.95 15.75
C ASP A 315 -1.69 -39.60 14.25
N ASN A 316 -2.67 -38.75 13.93
CA ASN A 316 -3.09 -38.36 12.58
C ASN A 316 -3.67 -39.50 11.71
N SER A 317 -3.90 -40.70 12.27
CA SER A 317 -4.62 -41.74 11.55
C SER A 317 -6.10 -41.38 11.39
N VAL A 318 -6.67 -41.69 10.22
CA VAL A 318 -8.10 -41.53 9.97
C VAL A 318 -8.86 -42.64 10.70
N ARG A 319 -9.65 -42.25 11.71
CA ARG A 319 -10.48 -43.17 12.52
C ARG A 319 -11.76 -43.56 11.78
N ASN A 320 -12.42 -42.56 11.20
CA ASN A 320 -13.65 -42.72 10.44
C ASN A 320 -13.48 -41.98 9.12
N ALA A 321 -13.51 -42.73 8.03
CA ALA A 321 -13.43 -42.18 6.68
C ALA A 321 -14.79 -41.59 6.24
N GLU A 322 -14.74 -40.76 5.20
CA GLU A 322 -15.88 -39.99 4.67
C GLU A 322 -17.06 -40.86 4.21
N ASN A 323 -16.81 -42.14 3.91
CA ASN A 323 -17.83 -43.11 3.49
C ASN A 323 -18.46 -43.92 4.63
N ALA A 324 -18.01 -43.76 5.88
CA ALA A 324 -18.42 -44.60 7.03
C ALA A 324 -19.06 -43.78 8.17
N ASN A 325 -19.79 -42.72 7.83
CA ASN A 325 -20.21 -41.69 8.79
C ASN A 325 -21.14 -42.19 9.92
N TRP A 326 -22.15 -43.00 9.59
CA TRP A 326 -23.15 -43.48 10.56
C TRP A 326 -22.59 -44.37 11.67
N SER A 327 -21.42 -44.97 11.47
CA SER A 327 -20.74 -45.78 12.49
C SER A 327 -20.20 -44.97 13.67
N ALA A 328 -20.09 -43.64 13.53
CA ALA A 328 -19.62 -42.71 14.55
C ALA A 328 -20.75 -41.85 15.10
N ILE A 329 -21.93 -42.43 15.28
CA ILE A 329 -23.07 -41.81 15.97
C ILE A 329 -23.36 -42.58 17.26
N THR A 330 -23.61 -41.84 18.34
CA THR A 330 -24.04 -42.41 19.63
C THR A 330 -25.54 -42.17 19.80
N TYR A 331 -26.31 -43.23 20.01
CA TYR A 331 -27.77 -43.14 20.20
C TYR A 331 -28.16 -43.27 21.67
N GLY A 332 -29.07 -42.40 22.13
CA GLY A 332 -29.73 -42.49 23.41
C GLY A 332 -31.15 -43.04 23.29
N GLY A 333 -31.58 -43.83 24.28
CA GLY A 333 -32.95 -44.35 24.39
C GLY A 333 -33.36 -45.23 23.21
N SER A 334 -34.48 -44.90 22.56
CA SER A 334 -35.06 -45.69 21.46
C SER A 334 -34.50 -45.36 20.07
N LYS A 335 -33.63 -44.37 19.96
CA LYS A 335 -33.08 -43.90 18.68
C LYS A 335 -32.12 -44.91 18.05
N SER A 336 -32.09 -44.89 16.73
CA SER A 336 -31.22 -45.69 15.85
C SER A 336 -31.00 -44.96 14.53
N GLU A 337 -30.10 -45.46 13.68
CA GLU A 337 -29.89 -44.92 12.33
C GLU A 337 -31.22 -44.77 11.57
N ALA A 338 -32.06 -45.81 11.57
CA ALA A 338 -33.34 -45.82 10.86
C ALA A 338 -34.32 -44.72 11.31
N THR A 339 -34.20 -44.24 12.55
CA THR A 339 -35.09 -43.22 13.14
C THR A 339 -34.49 -41.81 13.17
N THR A 340 -33.25 -41.68 12.71
CA THR A 340 -32.49 -40.42 12.74
C THR A 340 -32.06 -39.98 11.34
N ARG A 341 -31.91 -40.92 10.41
CA ARG A 341 -31.37 -40.67 9.08
C ARG A 341 -32.36 -39.95 8.16
N SER A 342 -31.86 -38.93 7.49
CA SER A 342 -32.39 -38.40 6.24
C SER A 342 -31.42 -38.74 5.10
N ASP A 343 -31.95 -39.12 3.94
CA ASP A 343 -31.16 -39.38 2.73
C ASP A 343 -30.98 -38.14 1.85
N THR A 344 -31.73 -37.07 2.13
CA THR A 344 -31.61 -35.76 1.47
C THR A 344 -31.30 -34.69 2.50
N HIS A 345 -30.66 -33.60 2.08
CA HIS A 345 -30.46 -32.46 2.95
C HIS A 345 -31.80 -31.81 3.34
N PHE A 346 -31.79 -31.14 4.48
CA PHE A 346 -32.88 -30.27 4.91
C PHE A 346 -32.67 -28.89 4.29
N ALA A 347 -33.70 -28.33 3.66
CA ALA A 347 -33.58 -27.01 3.05
C ALA A 347 -33.33 -25.92 4.10
N ILE A 348 -32.46 -24.98 3.77
CA ILE A 348 -32.35 -23.69 4.47
C ILE A 348 -33.03 -22.67 3.56
N THR A 349 -34.23 -22.22 3.91
CA THR A 349 -35.02 -21.37 3.01
C THR A 349 -34.90 -19.90 3.37
N THR A 350 -34.22 -19.12 2.52
CA THR A 350 -34.18 -17.66 2.59
C THR A 350 -34.70 -17.10 1.27
N ASN A 351 -35.61 -16.11 1.30
CA ASN A 351 -36.21 -15.48 0.12
C ASN A 351 -36.84 -16.47 -0.89
N GLY A 352 -37.33 -17.63 -0.42
CA GLY A 352 -37.94 -18.66 -1.26
C GLY A 352 -36.95 -19.56 -2.01
N GLU A 353 -35.65 -19.35 -1.83
CA GLU A 353 -34.57 -20.19 -2.35
C GLU A 353 -34.08 -21.14 -1.25
N ASP A 354 -33.71 -22.36 -1.64
CA ASP A 354 -32.92 -23.24 -0.78
C ASP A 354 -31.45 -22.85 -0.85
N VAL A 355 -30.98 -22.16 0.18
CA VAL A 355 -29.63 -21.61 0.31
C VAL A 355 -28.72 -22.48 1.19
N SER A 356 -29.09 -23.75 1.42
CA SER A 356 -28.31 -24.65 2.28
C SER A 356 -26.88 -24.81 1.78
N THR A 357 -25.91 -24.66 2.69
CA THR A 357 -24.49 -24.86 2.41
C THR A 357 -24.15 -26.33 2.16
N ALA A 358 -25.05 -27.26 2.49
CA ALA A 358 -24.92 -28.68 2.14
C ALA A 358 -24.93 -28.92 0.62
N LEU A 359 -25.45 -27.97 -0.17
CA LEU A 359 -25.46 -28.02 -1.63
C LEU A 359 -24.12 -27.68 -2.28
N THR A 360 -23.24 -26.97 -1.55
CA THR A 360 -21.94 -26.48 -2.02
C THR A 360 -20.79 -27.05 -1.19
N VAL A 361 -21.00 -28.21 -0.57
CA VAL A 361 -20.00 -28.86 0.28
C VAL A 361 -18.77 -29.29 -0.53
N GLU A 362 -17.60 -29.17 0.08
CA GLU A 362 -16.36 -29.72 -0.45
C GLU A 362 -15.95 -31.01 0.28
N SER A 363 -14.79 -31.59 -0.05
CA SER A 363 -14.30 -32.73 0.73
C SER A 363 -13.88 -32.26 2.13
N ALA A 364 -14.03 -33.12 3.15
CA ALA A 364 -13.58 -32.73 4.50
C ALA A 364 -12.06 -32.50 4.58
N ALA A 365 -11.30 -33.02 3.61
CA ALA A 365 -9.89 -32.73 3.45
C ALA A 365 -9.62 -31.29 3.00
N ASP A 366 -10.32 -30.84 1.97
CA ASP A 366 -10.16 -29.49 1.43
C ASP A 366 -10.68 -28.44 2.43
N ALA A 367 -11.84 -28.70 3.04
CA ALA A 367 -12.41 -27.88 4.12
C ALA A 367 -11.45 -27.70 5.29
N TYR A 368 -10.73 -28.76 5.66
CA TYR A 368 -9.75 -28.67 6.73
C TYR A 368 -8.60 -27.71 6.39
N GLU A 369 -8.09 -27.75 5.15
CA GLU A 369 -7.03 -26.84 4.71
C GLU A 369 -7.55 -25.41 4.58
N HIS A 370 -8.75 -25.20 4.01
CA HIS A 370 -9.37 -23.88 3.93
C HIS A 370 -9.62 -23.27 5.29
N VAL A 371 -10.14 -24.04 6.26
CA VAL A 371 -10.36 -23.53 7.63
C VAL A 371 -9.06 -23.10 8.28
N ILE A 372 -7.99 -23.90 8.16
CA ILE A 372 -6.67 -23.51 8.71
C ILE A 372 -6.14 -22.26 8.00
N GLN A 373 -6.29 -22.21 6.68
CA GLN A 373 -5.71 -21.17 5.85
C GLN A 373 -6.48 -19.85 5.91
N TYR A 374 -7.79 -19.85 6.18
CA TYR A 374 -8.65 -18.67 6.04
C TYR A 374 -9.40 -18.27 7.33
N ALA A 375 -9.77 -19.20 8.22
CA ALA A 375 -10.58 -18.83 9.37
C ALA A 375 -9.86 -17.93 10.41
N GLY A 376 -10.57 -16.91 10.91
CA GLY A 376 -10.11 -16.01 11.98
C GLY A 376 -10.09 -14.54 11.58
N ASN A 377 -9.74 -13.67 12.53
CA ASN A 377 -9.91 -12.23 12.39
C ASN A 377 -8.74 -11.49 11.72
N GLY A 378 -8.36 -11.88 10.51
CA GLY A 378 -7.38 -11.13 9.71
C GLY A 378 -7.61 -11.28 8.21
N ILE A 379 -7.38 -10.21 7.45
CA ILE A 379 -7.54 -10.20 5.97
C ILE A 379 -6.56 -11.12 5.23
N SER A 380 -5.58 -11.66 5.94
CA SER A 380 -4.67 -12.71 5.49
C SER A 380 -4.19 -13.53 6.69
N SER A 381 -3.67 -14.73 6.43
CA SER A 381 -3.23 -15.65 7.48
C SER A 381 -2.14 -15.08 8.41
N ASP A 382 -1.25 -14.23 7.89
CA ASP A 382 -0.17 -13.59 8.62
C ASP A 382 -0.64 -12.38 9.44
N LEU A 383 -1.71 -11.71 9.01
CA LEU A 383 -2.24 -10.52 9.70
C LEU A 383 -3.13 -10.85 10.89
N ARG A 384 -3.68 -12.07 10.99
CA ARG A 384 -4.51 -12.53 12.12
C ARG A 384 -3.94 -12.18 13.49
N THR A 385 -4.79 -12.14 14.52
CA THR A 385 -4.30 -12.06 15.90
C THR A 385 -3.38 -13.24 16.24
N ALA A 386 -2.45 -13.03 17.18
CA ALA A 386 -1.51 -14.06 17.59
C ALA A 386 -2.19 -15.35 18.07
N ILE A 387 -3.34 -15.24 18.72
CA ILE A 387 -4.10 -16.41 19.16
C ILE A 387 -4.71 -17.18 17.98
N ASP A 388 -5.22 -16.50 16.95
CA ASP A 388 -5.84 -17.18 15.81
C ASP A 388 -4.78 -17.90 14.96
N ARG A 389 -3.59 -17.31 14.80
CA ARG A 389 -2.44 -18.00 14.22
C ARG A 389 -2.05 -19.24 15.03
N GLN A 390 -1.95 -19.09 16.36
CA GLN A 390 -1.69 -20.22 17.26
C GLN A 390 -2.75 -21.32 17.10
N CYS A 391 -4.03 -20.97 17.00
CA CYS A 391 -5.11 -21.94 16.82
C CYS A 391 -4.98 -22.73 15.52
N ALA A 392 -4.68 -22.03 14.41
CA ALA A 392 -4.45 -22.67 13.12
C ALA A 392 -3.23 -23.60 13.17
N ASP A 393 -2.11 -23.14 13.74
CA ASP A 393 -0.88 -23.92 13.89
C ASP A 393 -1.06 -25.15 14.78
N GLU A 394 -1.74 -25.00 15.91
CA GLU A 394 -2.01 -26.10 16.83
C GLU A 394 -2.92 -27.15 16.21
N THR A 395 -3.95 -26.70 15.48
CA THR A 395 -4.85 -27.57 14.72
C THR A 395 -4.06 -28.34 13.67
N LYS A 396 -3.24 -27.67 12.87
CA LYS A 396 -2.41 -28.30 11.83
C LYS A 396 -1.48 -29.34 12.42
N ASN A 397 -0.77 -28.99 13.48
CA ASN A 397 0.30 -29.81 14.04
C ASN A 397 -0.17 -30.84 15.08
N GLY A 398 -1.43 -30.79 15.53
CA GLY A 398 -1.91 -31.67 16.60
C GLY A 398 -1.27 -31.34 17.96
N THR A 399 -1.04 -30.06 18.24
CA THR A 399 -0.42 -29.56 19.48
C THR A 399 -1.40 -28.69 20.30
N GLY A 400 -0.96 -28.12 21.41
CA GLY A 400 -1.83 -27.35 22.31
C GLY A 400 -2.73 -28.22 23.19
N SER A 401 -3.58 -27.55 23.97
CA SER A 401 -4.59 -28.18 24.83
C SER A 401 -5.70 -27.19 25.19
N CYS A 402 -6.85 -27.69 25.67
CA CYS A 402 -7.77 -26.92 26.50
C CYS A 402 -6.96 -26.20 27.60
N SER A 403 -7.35 -24.97 27.91
CA SER A 403 -6.58 -24.10 28.80
C SER A 403 -7.48 -23.32 29.74
N GLY A 404 -6.90 -22.75 30.80
CA GLY A 404 -7.61 -21.84 31.66
C GLY A 404 -6.71 -20.99 32.57
N THR A 405 -7.29 -19.90 33.06
CA THR A 405 -6.58 -18.85 33.80
C THR A 405 -6.32 -19.17 35.26
N ALA A 406 -7.14 -20.04 35.87
CA ALA A 406 -6.98 -20.38 37.28
C ALA A 406 -5.75 -21.28 37.48
N ALA A 407 -5.13 -21.17 38.66
CA ALA A 407 -4.02 -22.02 39.05
C ALA A 407 -4.46 -23.50 39.10
N TYR A 408 -3.52 -24.41 38.88
CA TYR A 408 -3.78 -25.84 38.99
C TYR A 408 -4.29 -26.22 40.40
N ASP A 409 -5.29 -27.09 40.46
CA ASP A 409 -5.84 -27.65 41.69
C ASP A 409 -5.84 -29.18 41.64
N SER A 410 -4.89 -29.79 42.36
CA SER A 410 -4.73 -31.26 42.43
C SER A 410 -5.95 -32.01 42.96
N THR A 411 -6.91 -31.32 43.60
CA THR A 411 -8.14 -31.96 44.09
C THR A 411 -9.19 -32.15 43.00
N VAL A 412 -9.02 -31.50 41.83
CA VAL A 412 -9.93 -31.57 40.69
C VAL A 412 -9.39 -32.56 39.66
N THR A 413 -9.88 -33.81 39.72
CA THR A 413 -9.43 -34.91 38.85
C THR A 413 -9.60 -34.64 37.36
N ASP A 414 -10.56 -33.80 36.98
CA ASP A 414 -10.86 -33.51 35.58
C ASP A 414 -9.81 -32.61 34.90
N LEU A 415 -8.98 -31.88 35.66
CA LEU A 415 -7.89 -31.08 35.09
C LEU A 415 -6.84 -31.95 34.43
N ASP A 416 -6.35 -32.96 35.15
CA ASP A 416 -5.37 -33.92 34.64
C ASP A 416 -6.00 -34.82 33.57
N LYS A 417 -7.26 -35.23 33.78
CA LYS A 417 -7.99 -36.06 32.82
C LYS A 417 -8.00 -35.43 31.42
N TYR A 418 -8.33 -34.14 31.32
CA TYR A 418 -8.43 -33.44 30.03
C TYR A 418 -7.16 -32.66 29.69
N SER A 419 -6.03 -32.90 30.36
CA SER A 419 -4.76 -32.21 30.10
C SER A 419 -4.90 -30.68 30.04
N ILE A 420 -5.71 -30.09 30.93
CA ILE A 420 -6.01 -28.66 30.88
C ILE A 420 -4.77 -27.85 31.33
N ALA A 421 -4.24 -27.03 30.43
CA ALA A 421 -3.19 -26.08 30.74
C ALA A 421 -3.71 -24.99 31.69
N CYS A 422 -3.28 -25.02 32.95
CA CYS A 422 -3.70 -24.09 34.00
C CYS A 422 -2.77 -22.88 34.10
N GLY A 423 -3.26 -21.75 34.64
CA GLY A 423 -2.49 -20.52 34.81
C GLY A 423 -2.15 -19.80 33.50
N VAL A 424 -2.88 -20.07 32.42
CA VAL A 424 -2.63 -19.47 31.10
C VAL A 424 -3.12 -18.02 31.09
N THR A 425 -2.28 -17.13 30.57
CA THR A 425 -2.62 -15.72 30.36
C THR A 425 -2.81 -15.45 28.87
N TYR A 426 -3.87 -14.71 28.54
CA TYR A 426 -4.12 -14.25 27.17
C TYR A 426 -3.48 -12.89 26.94
N SER A 427 -2.67 -12.80 25.87
CA SER A 427 -2.05 -11.54 25.45
C SER A 427 -2.95 -10.84 24.45
N TYR A 428 -3.42 -9.65 24.85
CA TYR A 428 -4.30 -8.83 24.03
C TYR A 428 -3.48 -7.97 23.04
N PRO A 429 -3.97 -7.72 21.81
CA PRO A 429 -3.29 -6.87 20.85
C PRO A 429 -3.03 -5.45 21.38
N ALA A 430 -1.85 -4.92 21.08
CA ALA A 430 -1.48 -3.54 21.39
C ALA A 430 -2.29 -2.54 20.55
N ALA A 431 -2.37 -1.31 21.02
CA ALA A 431 -3.09 -0.24 20.32
C ALA A 431 -2.29 0.26 19.10
N VAL A 432 -3.00 0.49 18.00
CA VAL A 432 -2.56 1.28 16.85
C VAL A 432 -3.56 2.42 16.72
N LEU A 433 -3.09 3.66 16.87
CA LEU A 433 -3.93 4.85 17.05
C LEU A 433 -3.99 5.75 15.81
N GLN A 434 -3.50 5.27 14.67
CA GLN A 434 -3.45 6.02 13.42
C GLN A 434 -3.92 5.13 12.27
N LYS A 435 -4.80 5.66 11.42
CA LYS A 435 -5.20 5.01 10.17
C LYS A 435 -4.01 4.89 9.22
N THR A 436 -3.98 3.81 8.44
CA THR A 436 -2.89 3.53 7.49
C THR A 436 -3.15 4.07 6.09
N ILE A 437 -4.40 4.38 5.79
CA ILE A 437 -4.86 4.89 4.50
C ILE A 437 -4.84 6.41 4.46
N THR A 438 -4.74 6.96 3.25
CA THR A 438 -5.07 8.38 3.02
C THR A 438 -6.53 8.41 2.61
N ASP A 439 -7.32 9.24 3.27
CA ASP A 439 -8.78 9.30 3.15
C ASP A 439 -9.14 10.74 3.53
N ASN A 440 -9.18 11.59 2.51
CA ASN A 440 -9.11 13.05 2.64
C ASN A 440 -10.47 13.71 2.91
N ASP A 441 -11.55 13.15 2.37
CA ASP A 441 -12.93 13.57 2.65
C ASP A 441 -13.59 12.80 3.82
N ASN A 442 -12.88 11.80 4.37
CA ASN A 442 -13.27 11.02 5.54
C ASN A 442 -14.56 10.22 5.29
N ASP A 443 -14.60 9.58 4.15
CA ASP A 443 -15.71 8.76 3.69
C ASP A 443 -15.48 7.25 3.93
N GLY A 444 -14.25 6.91 4.35
CA GLY A 444 -13.83 5.56 4.76
C GLY A 444 -13.19 4.73 3.65
N MET A 445 -13.01 5.28 2.45
CA MET A 445 -12.26 4.70 1.33
C MET A 445 -10.85 5.28 1.25
N ASP A 446 -9.91 4.55 0.64
CA ASP A 446 -8.55 5.07 0.42
C ASP A 446 -8.51 5.89 -0.88
N ASP A 447 -7.91 7.09 -0.83
CA ASP A 447 -7.84 8.02 -1.96
C ASP A 447 -7.27 7.34 -3.22
N GLU A 448 -6.23 6.48 -3.09
CA GLU A 448 -5.64 5.79 -4.24
C GLU A 448 -6.63 4.78 -4.83
N TRP A 449 -7.35 4.05 -3.98
CA TRP A 449 -8.39 3.11 -4.41
C TRP A 449 -9.52 3.81 -5.16
N GLU A 450 -9.96 4.96 -4.66
CA GLU A 450 -10.99 5.81 -5.27
C GLU A 450 -10.55 6.35 -6.63
N LEU A 451 -9.34 6.92 -6.68
CA LEU A 451 -8.79 7.45 -7.92
C LEU A 451 -8.75 6.37 -9.01
N LEU A 452 -8.24 5.17 -8.69
CA LEU A 452 -8.18 4.05 -9.62
C LEU A 452 -9.57 3.62 -10.16
N ARG A 453 -10.66 4.02 -9.49
CA ARG A 453 -12.05 3.70 -9.85
C ARG A 453 -12.86 4.88 -10.37
N GLY A 454 -12.21 6.03 -10.53
CA GLY A 454 -12.85 7.24 -11.06
C GLY A 454 -13.72 7.99 -10.06
N LEU A 455 -13.55 7.69 -8.78
CA LEU A 455 -14.17 8.39 -7.67
C LEU A 455 -13.34 9.64 -7.32
N ASP A 456 -13.95 10.57 -6.59
CA ASP A 456 -13.31 11.83 -6.19
C ASP A 456 -12.95 11.77 -4.71
N PRO A 457 -11.65 11.66 -4.33
CA PRO A 457 -11.20 11.61 -2.93
C PRO A 457 -11.47 12.88 -2.09
N ASN A 458 -12.23 13.83 -2.64
CA ASN A 458 -12.66 15.04 -1.98
C ASN A 458 -14.21 15.12 -1.88
N ASP A 459 -14.95 14.10 -2.35
CA ASP A 459 -16.41 14.04 -2.35
C ASP A 459 -16.97 12.84 -1.57
N ALA A 460 -17.07 13.03 -0.25
CA ALA A 460 -17.65 12.04 0.66
C ALA A 460 -19.13 11.70 0.41
N THR A 461 -19.78 12.30 -0.61
CA THR A 461 -21.12 11.89 -1.03
C THR A 461 -21.11 10.73 -2.00
N ASP A 462 -19.98 10.47 -2.66
CA ASP A 462 -19.85 9.40 -3.64
C ASP A 462 -19.78 8.00 -2.98
N THR A 463 -19.50 7.92 -1.68
CA THR A 463 -19.49 6.70 -0.86
C THR A 463 -20.70 5.78 -1.09
N ASN A 464 -21.88 6.40 -1.29
CA ASN A 464 -23.16 5.71 -1.51
C ASN A 464 -23.51 5.50 -3.00
N GLY A 465 -22.65 5.93 -3.92
CA GLY A 465 -22.72 5.61 -5.34
C GLY A 465 -22.47 4.14 -5.62
N ASP A 466 -22.79 3.70 -6.83
CA ASP A 466 -22.52 2.34 -7.33
C ASP A 466 -21.78 2.44 -8.65
N TYR A 467 -20.48 2.74 -8.59
CA TYR A 467 -19.69 2.99 -9.80
C TYR A 467 -19.64 1.80 -10.76
N CYS A 468 -19.77 0.57 -10.24
CA CYS A 468 -19.83 -0.67 -11.03
C CYS A 468 -21.23 -0.98 -11.58
N GLY A 469 -22.30 -0.46 -10.96
CA GLY A 469 -23.69 -0.78 -11.32
C GLY A 469 -24.16 -2.18 -10.93
N GLU A 470 -23.46 -2.85 -10.00
CA GLU A 470 -23.77 -4.24 -9.55
C GLU A 470 -24.52 -4.28 -8.21
N GLY A 471 -24.86 -3.12 -7.64
CA GLY A 471 -25.75 -2.96 -6.49
C GLY A 471 -25.06 -2.82 -5.13
N TYR A 472 -23.74 -2.92 -5.05
CA TYR A 472 -22.98 -2.52 -3.86
C TYR A 472 -22.70 -1.02 -3.90
N THR A 473 -22.64 -0.39 -2.71
CA THR A 473 -22.12 0.98 -2.59
C THR A 473 -20.60 1.03 -2.82
N ASN A 474 -20.04 2.20 -3.15
CA ASN A 474 -18.60 2.39 -3.35
C ASN A 474 -17.79 1.91 -2.14
N ILE A 475 -18.22 2.28 -0.92
CA ILE A 475 -17.60 1.80 0.33
C ILE A 475 -17.69 0.28 0.47
N GLU A 476 -18.76 -0.35 0.00
CA GLU A 476 -18.88 -1.80 0.03
C GLU A 476 -17.90 -2.48 -0.94
N TYR A 477 -17.68 -1.92 -2.14
CA TYR A 477 -16.64 -2.43 -3.04
C TYR A 477 -15.26 -2.31 -2.36
N TYR A 478 -14.96 -1.15 -1.77
CA TYR A 478 -13.68 -0.94 -1.07
C TYR A 478 -13.45 -1.97 0.04
N ILE A 479 -14.39 -2.09 0.99
CA ILE A 479 -14.21 -3.02 2.12
C ILE A 479 -14.25 -4.49 1.69
N ASN A 480 -14.79 -4.81 0.51
CA ASN A 480 -14.74 -6.16 -0.06
C ASN A 480 -13.38 -6.45 -0.70
N ASP A 481 -12.80 -5.49 -1.42
CA ASP A 481 -11.48 -5.61 -2.05
C ASP A 481 -10.35 -5.86 -1.04
N LEU A 482 -10.47 -5.29 0.16
CA LEU A 482 -9.55 -5.56 1.27
C LEU A 482 -9.50 -7.05 1.68
N THR A 483 -10.47 -7.87 1.26
CA THR A 483 -10.66 -9.25 1.75
C THR A 483 -10.27 -10.33 0.73
N VAL A 484 -9.66 -9.97 -0.40
CA VAL A 484 -9.28 -10.91 -1.47
C VAL A 484 -8.42 -12.07 -0.96
N ASN A 485 -7.51 -11.80 -0.02
CA ASN A 485 -6.61 -12.81 0.55
C ASN A 485 -7.20 -13.55 1.76
N ALA A 486 -8.43 -13.23 2.17
CA ALA A 486 -9.13 -13.88 3.26
C ALA A 486 -9.93 -15.11 2.79
N PHE A 487 -10.05 -15.34 1.48
CA PHE A 487 -10.81 -16.47 0.92
C PHE A 487 -9.96 -17.30 -0.06
N PRO A 488 -10.42 -18.51 -0.41
CA PRO A 488 -9.88 -19.22 -1.58
C PRO A 488 -9.90 -18.33 -2.83
N GLU A 489 -8.86 -18.45 -3.64
CA GLU A 489 -8.67 -17.66 -4.86
C GLU A 489 -9.93 -17.69 -5.76
N GLY A 490 -10.35 -16.51 -6.23
CA GLY A 490 -11.53 -16.35 -7.08
C GLY A 490 -12.87 -16.24 -6.34
N THR A 491 -12.89 -16.37 -5.01
CA THR A 491 -14.11 -16.15 -4.20
C THR A 491 -14.47 -14.66 -4.13
N VAL A 492 -13.46 -13.83 -3.83
CA VAL A 492 -13.54 -12.38 -3.89
C VAL A 492 -12.63 -11.95 -5.03
N ILE A 493 -13.21 -11.26 -6.01
CA ILE A 493 -12.49 -10.70 -7.15
C ILE A 493 -12.43 -9.19 -6.90
N PRO A 494 -11.25 -8.55 -6.97
CA PRO A 494 -11.14 -7.10 -6.84
C PRO A 494 -12.11 -6.41 -7.80
N SER A 495 -12.81 -5.41 -7.28
CA SER A 495 -13.66 -4.54 -8.09
C SER A 495 -12.83 -3.90 -9.20
N PRO A 496 -13.38 -3.74 -10.42
CA PRO A 496 -12.63 -3.27 -11.57
C PRO A 496 -12.15 -1.84 -11.35
N GLU A 497 -10.90 -1.57 -11.69
CA GLU A 497 -10.39 -0.21 -11.91
C GLU A 497 -11.00 0.36 -13.20
N MET A 498 -11.01 1.68 -13.32
CA MET A 498 -11.26 2.30 -14.62
C MET A 498 -10.23 1.84 -15.65
N ALA A 499 -10.58 1.88 -16.93
CA ALA A 499 -9.63 1.57 -18.00
C ALA A 499 -8.34 2.36 -17.78
N ALA A 500 -7.19 1.68 -17.87
CA ALA A 500 -5.87 2.27 -17.67
C ALA A 500 -5.77 3.60 -18.45
N ILE A 501 -5.51 4.68 -17.74
CA ILE A 501 -5.25 5.98 -18.36
C ILE A 501 -3.89 5.86 -19.04
N ASP A 502 -3.85 6.10 -20.36
CA ASP A 502 -2.59 6.14 -21.10
C ASP A 502 -1.66 7.18 -20.43
N PRO A 503 -0.42 6.80 -20.06
CA PRO A 503 0.48 7.73 -19.39
C PRO A 503 0.73 8.99 -20.21
N ILE A 504 0.71 10.14 -19.54
CA ILE A 504 1.10 11.42 -20.14
C ILE A 504 2.62 11.51 -20.04
N SER A 505 3.32 11.76 -21.15
CA SER A 505 4.77 11.98 -21.09
C SER A 505 5.08 13.21 -20.25
N ALA A 506 5.99 13.11 -19.26
CA ALA A 506 6.47 14.26 -18.51
C ALA A 506 7.21 15.28 -19.42
N PHE A 507 7.70 14.81 -20.57
CA PHE A 507 8.59 15.55 -21.47
C PHE A 507 7.87 16.15 -22.68
N GLU A 508 6.53 16.11 -22.68
CA GLU A 508 5.68 16.83 -23.62
C GLU A 508 4.90 17.92 -22.88
N THR A 509 4.48 18.97 -23.59
CA THR A 509 3.68 20.04 -22.98
C THR A 509 2.35 19.48 -22.47
N ILE A 510 2.09 19.71 -21.18
CA ILE A 510 0.86 19.34 -20.50
C ILE A 510 0.03 20.61 -20.31
N GLU A 511 -1.15 20.64 -20.90
CA GLU A 511 -2.10 21.74 -20.74
C GLU A 511 -2.64 21.73 -19.30
N ALA A 512 -2.66 22.89 -18.63
CA ALA A 512 -2.97 22.97 -17.22
C ALA A 512 -4.42 22.55 -16.94
N GLU A 513 -5.34 22.83 -17.85
CA GLU A 513 -6.76 22.46 -17.78
C GLU A 513 -7.01 20.96 -18.02
N SER A 514 -5.99 20.18 -18.40
CA SER A 514 -6.08 18.73 -18.56
C SER A 514 -5.94 17.95 -17.22
N PHE A 515 -6.06 18.67 -16.10
CA PHE A 515 -5.98 18.08 -14.77
C PHE A 515 -7.00 16.94 -14.57
N SER A 516 -6.60 15.92 -13.84
CA SER A 516 -7.42 14.78 -13.43
C SER A 516 -8.19 15.04 -12.12
N SER A 517 -7.74 16.00 -11.31
CA SER A 517 -8.41 16.47 -10.09
C SER A 517 -7.95 17.90 -9.79
N GLN A 518 -8.74 18.68 -9.05
CA GLN A 518 -8.41 20.05 -8.68
C GLN A 518 -9.11 20.48 -7.38
N SER A 519 -8.60 21.54 -6.76
CA SER A 519 -9.30 22.29 -5.72
C SER A 519 -9.23 23.79 -6.01
N GLY A 520 -10.39 24.45 -5.97
CA GLY A 520 -10.55 25.91 -6.00
C GLY A 520 -10.36 26.61 -7.36
N VAL A 521 -9.90 25.90 -8.39
CA VAL A 521 -9.54 26.52 -9.67
C VAL A 521 -10.68 26.47 -10.70
N VAL A 522 -10.57 27.29 -11.74
CA VAL A 522 -11.52 27.31 -12.87
C VAL A 522 -10.76 27.30 -14.19
N ALA A 523 -11.21 26.46 -15.14
CA ALA A 523 -10.76 26.54 -16.52
C ALA A 523 -11.45 27.71 -17.24
N GLU A 524 -10.68 28.64 -17.81
CA GLU A 524 -11.17 29.83 -18.51
C GLU A 524 -10.46 30.06 -19.85
N ASP A 525 -10.95 31.02 -20.66
CA ASP A 525 -10.33 31.40 -21.93
C ASP A 525 -9.00 32.15 -21.68
N SER A 526 -7.92 31.67 -22.31
CA SER A 526 -6.57 32.24 -22.15
C SER A 526 -6.36 33.58 -22.88
N GLY A 527 -7.36 34.06 -23.64
CA GLY A 527 -7.28 35.31 -24.39
C GLY A 527 -6.30 35.29 -25.58
N ASN A 528 -5.48 34.25 -25.70
CA ASN A 528 -4.52 34.01 -26.78
C ASN A 528 -4.90 32.81 -27.67
N GLY A 529 -6.09 32.25 -27.45
CA GLY A 529 -6.60 31.06 -28.10
C GLY A 529 -6.25 29.81 -27.31
N GLY A 530 -7.27 29.11 -26.80
CA GLY A 530 -7.10 27.97 -25.89
C GLY A 530 -7.80 28.22 -24.56
N THR A 531 -7.50 27.38 -23.58
CA THR A 531 -7.97 27.50 -22.20
C THR A 531 -6.78 27.55 -21.26
N ASN A 532 -6.96 28.13 -20.08
CA ASN A 532 -5.98 28.11 -18.99
C ASN A 532 -6.69 27.78 -17.68
N VAL A 533 -5.91 27.47 -16.64
CA VAL A 533 -6.41 27.43 -15.27
C VAL A 533 -6.24 28.81 -14.65
N GLY A 534 -7.32 29.36 -14.08
CA GLY A 534 -7.37 30.68 -13.45
C GLY A 534 -8.22 30.67 -12.18
N TYR A 535 -8.47 31.86 -11.63
CA TYR A 535 -9.12 32.07 -10.31
C TYR A 535 -8.39 31.38 -9.15
N ILE A 536 -7.09 31.11 -9.33
CA ILE A 536 -6.25 30.38 -8.39
C ILE A 536 -6.04 31.22 -7.13
N GLU A 537 -6.41 30.69 -5.96
CA GLU A 537 -6.16 31.25 -4.63
C GLU A 537 -5.08 30.48 -3.88
N ASN A 538 -4.66 31.01 -2.72
CA ASN A 538 -3.65 30.35 -1.90
C ASN A 538 -4.15 29.02 -1.32
N GLY A 539 -3.46 27.93 -1.65
CA GLY A 539 -3.76 26.58 -1.19
C GLY A 539 -4.43 25.71 -2.27
N ASP A 540 -4.89 26.31 -3.36
CA ASP A 540 -5.49 25.61 -4.49
C ASP A 540 -4.48 24.68 -5.18
N TYR A 541 -4.99 23.66 -5.86
CA TYR A 541 -4.15 22.72 -6.59
C TYR A 541 -4.83 22.15 -7.83
N ILE A 542 -3.99 21.64 -8.73
CA ILE A 542 -4.38 20.76 -9.83
C ILE A 542 -3.50 19.50 -9.80
N MET A 543 -4.07 18.34 -10.17
CA MET A 543 -3.39 17.05 -10.15
C MET A 543 -3.49 16.35 -11.50
N PHE A 544 -2.41 15.74 -11.94
CA PHE A 544 -2.31 14.96 -13.17
C PHE A 544 -1.96 13.52 -12.83
N ARG A 545 -2.76 12.58 -13.34
CA ARG A 545 -2.51 11.14 -13.17
C ARG A 545 -1.53 10.62 -14.20
N SER A 546 -0.76 9.61 -13.80
CA SER A 546 0.09 8.83 -14.71
C SER A 546 1.05 9.65 -15.58
N VAL A 547 1.75 10.62 -15.00
CA VAL A 547 2.80 11.37 -15.69
C VAL A 547 4.08 10.52 -15.73
N ASP A 548 4.56 10.15 -16.91
CA ASP A 548 5.70 9.26 -17.11
C ASP A 548 7.01 10.04 -17.26
N PHE A 549 7.88 9.90 -16.25
CA PHE A 549 9.22 10.49 -16.22
C PHE A 549 10.30 9.56 -16.78
N GLU A 550 9.94 8.37 -17.28
CA GLU A 550 10.89 7.37 -17.76
C GLU A 550 12.03 7.13 -16.75
N ASP A 551 13.26 7.49 -17.10
CA ASP A 551 14.47 7.33 -16.30
C ASP A 551 14.90 8.60 -15.54
N GLY A 552 14.24 9.76 -15.70
CA GLY A 552 14.54 10.95 -14.92
C GLY A 552 14.08 12.29 -15.51
N GLY A 553 13.23 13.02 -14.78
CA GLY A 553 13.02 14.46 -14.93
C GLY A 553 13.71 15.26 -13.81
N LYS A 554 14.34 16.38 -14.18
CA LYS A 554 15.25 17.18 -13.33
C LYS A 554 14.94 18.68 -13.32
N SER A 555 14.05 19.15 -14.18
CA SER A 555 13.61 20.54 -14.21
C SER A 555 12.12 20.66 -14.52
N PHE A 556 11.54 21.79 -14.16
CA PHE A 556 10.13 22.12 -14.37
C PHE A 556 10.03 23.48 -15.05
N PHE A 557 9.18 23.58 -16.07
CA PHE A 557 8.87 24.80 -16.82
C PHE A 557 7.36 25.01 -16.81
N ALA A 558 6.90 26.24 -16.61
CA ALA A 558 5.48 26.58 -16.60
C ALA A 558 5.23 27.91 -17.30
N ASN A 559 4.18 27.96 -18.13
CA ASN A 559 3.74 29.16 -18.81
C ASN A 559 2.66 29.86 -17.98
N VAL A 560 3.02 30.99 -17.35
CA VAL A 560 2.21 31.64 -16.31
C VAL A 560 1.95 33.10 -16.61
N ALA A 561 0.83 33.62 -16.12
CA ALA A 561 0.49 35.04 -16.14
C ALA A 561 0.06 35.51 -14.74
N SER A 562 0.47 36.71 -14.32
CA SER A 562 0.07 37.27 -13.03
C SER A 562 0.12 38.79 -13.03
N THR A 563 -0.67 39.40 -12.13
CA THR A 563 -0.61 40.84 -11.82
C THR A 563 -0.11 41.14 -10.42
N VAL A 564 0.20 40.11 -9.63
CA VAL A 564 0.61 40.22 -8.24
C VAL A 564 2.06 39.75 -8.07
N GLU A 565 2.66 40.09 -6.93
CA GLU A 565 3.99 39.64 -6.54
C GLU A 565 3.87 38.55 -5.47
N GLY A 566 4.84 37.63 -5.42
CA GLY A 566 4.95 36.63 -4.36
C GLY A 566 4.06 35.39 -4.53
N ALA A 567 3.51 35.15 -5.72
CA ALA A 567 2.89 33.89 -6.07
C ALA A 567 3.96 32.83 -6.37
N THR A 568 3.68 31.57 -6.01
CA THR A 568 4.59 30.43 -6.19
C THR A 568 3.81 29.18 -6.60
N ILE A 569 4.44 28.33 -7.41
CA ILE A 569 3.96 26.99 -7.74
C ILE A 569 4.88 25.98 -7.07
N GLU A 570 4.29 25.11 -6.26
CA GLU A 570 4.94 23.98 -5.61
C GLU A 570 4.58 22.69 -6.35
N VAL A 571 5.59 21.92 -6.78
CA VAL A 571 5.40 20.64 -7.48
C VAL A 571 5.52 19.49 -6.49
N TYR A 572 4.44 18.74 -6.29
CA TYR A 572 4.44 17.54 -5.45
C TYR A 572 4.33 16.27 -6.29
N VAL A 573 4.95 15.19 -5.82
CA VAL A 573 5.04 13.91 -6.53
C VAL A 573 4.41 12.83 -5.67
N GLY A 574 3.40 12.15 -6.22
CA GLY A 574 2.65 11.08 -5.56
C GLY A 574 1.59 11.57 -4.56
N SER A 575 1.92 12.54 -3.70
CA SER A 575 0.98 13.11 -2.72
C SER A 575 1.27 14.58 -2.43
N ILE A 576 0.22 15.38 -2.24
CA ILE A 576 0.29 16.82 -1.89
C ILE A 576 0.62 17.08 -0.41
N SER A 577 0.58 16.05 0.44
CA SER A 577 0.83 16.18 1.89
C SER A 577 2.32 16.21 2.28
N GLY A 578 3.22 15.98 1.32
CA GLY A 578 4.66 15.81 1.54
C GLY A 578 5.49 17.11 1.50
N THR A 579 6.77 16.98 1.13
CA THR A 579 7.65 18.11 0.77
C THR A 579 7.66 18.25 -0.75
N PRO A 580 7.57 19.48 -1.31
CA PRO A 580 7.59 19.66 -2.76
C PRO A 580 8.92 19.20 -3.37
N ALA A 581 8.85 18.60 -4.55
CA ALA A 581 10.00 18.24 -5.37
C ALA A 581 10.63 19.46 -6.07
N ALA A 582 9.86 20.52 -6.26
CA ALA A 582 10.29 21.79 -6.83
C ALA A 582 9.41 22.94 -6.34
N THR A 583 9.96 24.15 -6.33
CA THR A 583 9.20 25.39 -6.12
C THR A 583 9.68 26.42 -7.14
N VAL A 584 8.74 27.04 -7.86
CA VAL A 584 9.03 28.11 -8.82
C VAL A 584 8.25 29.37 -8.46
N ALA A 585 8.92 30.51 -8.50
CA ALA A 585 8.29 31.80 -8.28
C ALA A 585 7.57 32.27 -9.55
N VAL A 586 6.37 32.83 -9.38
CA VAL A 586 5.59 33.43 -10.45
C VAL A 586 5.75 34.96 -10.37
N PRO A 587 6.39 35.60 -11.36
CA PRO A 587 6.59 37.04 -11.36
C PRO A 587 5.30 37.77 -11.77
N ASN A 588 5.22 39.07 -11.45
CA ASN A 588 4.23 39.95 -12.06
C ASN A 588 4.53 40.11 -13.56
N THR A 589 3.65 39.56 -14.41
CA THR A 589 3.80 39.61 -15.87
C THR A 589 3.14 40.83 -16.51
N GLY A 590 2.47 41.66 -15.71
CA GLY A 590 1.79 42.88 -16.17
C GLY A 590 0.35 42.67 -16.66
N GLY A 591 -0.18 41.44 -16.65
CA GLY A 591 -1.57 41.16 -17.02
C GLY A 591 -1.96 39.69 -16.89
N TRP A 592 -3.24 39.41 -16.62
CA TRP A 592 -3.79 38.05 -16.45
C TRP A 592 -3.72 37.14 -17.67
N GLN A 593 -3.50 37.72 -18.86
CA GLN A 593 -3.33 36.99 -20.12
C GLN A 593 -1.99 37.36 -20.81
N GLN A 594 -1.03 37.87 -20.05
CA GLN A 594 0.33 38.16 -20.50
C GLN A 594 1.23 37.05 -19.95
N TYR A 595 1.49 36.03 -20.76
CA TYR A 595 2.18 34.84 -20.31
C TYR A 595 3.71 34.95 -20.43
N THR A 596 4.41 34.33 -19.48
CA THR A 596 5.86 34.19 -19.43
C THR A 596 6.20 32.80 -18.91
N GLU A 597 7.23 32.20 -19.49
CA GLU A 597 7.77 30.95 -18.99
C GLU A 597 8.59 31.20 -17.72
N VAL A 598 8.29 30.44 -16.67
CA VAL A 598 9.10 30.34 -15.46
C VAL A 598 9.68 28.94 -15.36
N SER A 599 10.85 28.81 -14.75
CA SER A 599 11.51 27.51 -14.64
C SER A 599 12.31 27.34 -13.36
N CYS A 600 12.48 26.09 -12.93
CA CYS A 600 13.29 25.74 -11.76
C CYS A 600 13.88 24.33 -11.92
N ASN A 601 14.96 24.07 -11.18
CA ASN A 601 15.45 22.71 -10.97
C ASN A 601 14.59 21.99 -9.94
N MET A 602 14.53 20.67 -10.05
CA MET A 602 13.78 19.81 -9.13
C MET A 602 14.60 18.59 -8.74
N LYS A 603 14.19 17.96 -7.64
CA LYS A 603 14.68 16.62 -7.31
C LYS A 603 14.37 15.66 -8.47
N THR A 604 15.32 14.78 -8.82
CA THR A 604 15.12 13.77 -9.86
C THR A 604 13.87 12.92 -9.59
N VAL A 605 12.96 12.85 -10.56
CA VAL A 605 11.75 12.01 -10.52
C VAL A 605 11.81 10.99 -11.64
N THR A 606 11.50 9.73 -11.35
CA THR A 606 11.58 8.61 -12.31
C THR A 606 10.28 7.81 -12.35
N GLY A 607 10.00 7.16 -13.48
CA GLY A 607 8.83 6.34 -13.72
C GLY A 607 7.52 7.13 -13.73
N THR A 608 6.40 6.40 -13.75
CA THR A 608 5.06 6.99 -13.77
C THR A 608 4.65 7.48 -12.38
N LYS A 609 4.22 8.74 -12.28
CA LYS A 609 3.83 9.40 -11.02
C LYS A 609 2.58 10.26 -11.19
N ASN A 610 1.80 10.39 -10.12
CA ASN A 610 0.83 11.47 -10.01
C ASN A 610 1.57 12.76 -9.65
N ILE A 611 1.22 13.87 -10.31
CA ILE A 611 1.85 15.17 -10.12
C ILE A 611 0.80 16.16 -9.64
N TYR A 612 1.09 16.86 -8.55
CA TYR A 612 0.26 17.96 -8.07
C TYR A 612 1.02 19.27 -8.25
N LEU A 613 0.34 20.28 -8.79
CA LEU A 613 0.80 21.66 -8.79
C LEU A 613 -0.06 22.42 -7.78
N LYS A 614 0.55 22.82 -6.66
CA LYS A 614 -0.10 23.58 -5.60
C LYS A 614 0.32 25.04 -5.70
N PHE A 615 -0.63 25.95 -5.56
CA PHE A 615 -0.40 27.38 -5.69
C PHE A 615 -0.38 28.03 -4.30
N VAL A 616 0.67 28.82 -4.02
CA VAL A 616 0.90 29.43 -2.71
C VAL A 616 1.21 30.92 -2.88
N GLY A 617 0.61 31.76 -2.04
CA GLY A 617 0.77 33.21 -2.09
C GLY A 617 -0.12 33.98 -1.13
N GLY A 618 -0.46 35.22 -1.47
CA GLY A 618 -1.33 36.10 -0.66
C GLY A 618 -2.82 35.76 -0.74
N GLU A 619 -3.67 36.61 -0.13
CA GLU A 619 -5.15 36.41 -0.06
C GLU A 619 -5.92 36.81 -1.34
N SER A 620 -5.22 37.16 -2.43
CA SER A 620 -5.85 37.47 -3.73
C SER A 620 -5.63 36.35 -4.73
N TYR A 621 -6.30 36.40 -5.88
CA TYR A 621 -5.92 35.55 -7.01
C TYR A 621 -4.43 35.68 -7.32
N LEU A 622 -3.78 34.54 -7.59
CA LEU A 622 -2.33 34.41 -7.61
C LEU A 622 -1.77 34.49 -9.02
N CYS A 623 -2.25 33.64 -9.92
CA CYS A 623 -1.77 33.54 -11.29
C CYS A 623 -2.80 32.81 -12.16
N ASN A 624 -2.58 32.89 -13.47
CA ASN A 624 -3.12 31.97 -14.45
C ASN A 624 -1.99 31.04 -14.90
N LEU A 625 -2.29 29.75 -15.07
CA LEU A 625 -1.38 28.74 -15.59
C LEU A 625 -1.98 28.18 -16.88
N ASP A 626 -1.24 28.30 -17.97
CA ASP A 626 -1.65 27.82 -19.30
C ASP A 626 -1.17 26.38 -19.51
N SER A 627 0.14 26.16 -19.38
CA SER A 627 0.74 24.83 -19.60
C SER A 627 2.04 24.66 -18.81
N PHE A 628 2.52 23.43 -18.71
CA PHE A 628 3.82 23.12 -18.11
C PHE A 628 4.47 21.91 -18.77
N VAL A 629 5.77 21.72 -18.53
CA VAL A 629 6.55 20.57 -19.01
C VAL A 629 7.72 20.30 -18.07
N PHE A 630 8.13 19.04 -17.97
CA PHE A 630 9.35 18.65 -17.26
C PHE A 630 10.52 18.48 -18.23
N GLY A 631 11.72 18.85 -17.77
CA GLY A 631 12.96 18.65 -18.52
C GLY A 631 13.74 17.43 -18.02
N ARG A 632 14.38 16.72 -18.96
CA ARG A 632 15.30 15.60 -18.66
C ARG A 632 16.59 16.07 -17.98
N ASP A 633 16.98 17.29 -18.28
CA ASP A 633 18.21 17.90 -17.79
C ASP A 633 17.90 18.96 -16.73
N ALA A 634 18.83 19.11 -15.79
CA ALA A 634 18.82 20.26 -14.90
C ALA A 634 19.13 21.53 -15.71
N ILE A 635 18.53 22.65 -15.33
CA ILE A 635 18.79 23.98 -15.87
C ILE A 635 20.14 24.46 -15.32
N PRO A 636 21.14 24.73 -16.17
CA PRO A 636 22.41 25.28 -15.72
C PRO A 636 22.25 26.72 -15.25
N MET A 637 22.93 27.07 -14.16
CA MET A 637 23.11 28.46 -13.76
C MET A 637 24.27 29.07 -14.57
N ASN A 638 24.06 30.27 -15.10
CA ASN A 638 25.04 30.95 -15.95
C ASN A 638 25.35 32.35 -15.41
N GLY A 639 26.63 32.60 -15.21
CA GLY A 639 27.18 33.89 -14.82
C GLY A 639 28.17 34.42 -15.85
N ASN A 640 29.04 35.32 -15.42
CA ASN A 640 30.04 35.97 -16.26
C ASN A 640 31.34 35.15 -16.37
N LEU A 641 31.77 34.50 -15.28
CA LEU A 641 33.00 33.69 -15.23
C LEU A 641 32.70 32.21 -15.01
N ILE A 642 31.61 31.88 -14.32
CA ILE A 642 31.11 30.54 -14.07
C ILE A 642 29.88 30.32 -14.96
N THR A 643 30.00 29.45 -15.94
CA THR A 643 28.90 29.05 -16.85
C THR A 643 28.64 27.56 -16.72
N ASP A 644 27.49 27.11 -17.23
CA ASP A 644 27.11 25.69 -17.20
C ASP A 644 27.18 25.07 -15.79
N LEU A 645 26.78 25.84 -14.77
CA LEU A 645 26.81 25.40 -13.39
C LEU A 645 25.63 24.46 -13.10
N TYR A 646 25.93 23.17 -12.98
CA TYR A 646 24.99 22.12 -12.60
C TYR A 646 25.20 21.71 -11.15
N VAL A 647 24.12 21.76 -10.37
CA VAL A 647 24.08 21.24 -9.00
C VAL A 647 23.80 19.74 -9.07
N LEU A 648 24.73 18.93 -8.56
CA LEU A 648 24.64 17.46 -8.53
C LEU A 648 24.15 16.94 -7.18
N ASP A 649 24.11 17.79 -6.16
CA ASP A 649 23.47 17.55 -4.88
C ASP A 649 21.96 17.41 -5.06
N GLU A 650 21.39 16.23 -4.85
CA GLU A 650 19.94 15.99 -4.95
C GLU A 650 19.15 16.27 -3.65
N THR A 651 19.85 16.51 -2.53
CA THR A 651 19.24 16.65 -1.20
C THR A 651 19.03 18.10 -0.81
N TYR A 652 20.03 18.95 -1.06
CA TYR A 652 20.01 20.37 -0.70
C TYR A 652 20.11 21.27 -1.95
N PHE A 653 19.73 20.77 -3.12
CA PHE A 653 19.86 21.45 -4.42
C PHE A 653 19.33 22.89 -4.43
N SER A 654 18.20 23.14 -3.76
CA SER A 654 17.54 24.45 -3.70
C SER A 654 18.31 25.50 -2.88
N SER A 655 19.30 25.08 -2.10
CA SER A 655 20.16 25.95 -1.30
C SER A 655 21.43 26.40 -2.04
N TRP A 656 21.63 25.93 -3.28
CA TRP A 656 22.76 26.36 -4.13
C TRP A 656 22.33 27.51 -5.04
N SER A 657 23.17 28.53 -5.19
CA SER A 657 22.93 29.61 -6.16
C SER A 657 24.23 30.23 -6.67
N LEU A 658 24.16 30.86 -7.85
CA LEU A 658 25.25 31.66 -8.40
C LEU A 658 25.02 33.15 -8.10
N GLN A 659 26.04 33.82 -7.58
CA GLN A 659 25.96 35.18 -7.06
C GLN A 659 27.07 36.06 -7.61
N GLN A 660 26.87 37.37 -7.57
CA GLN A 660 27.80 38.38 -8.11
C GLN A 660 28.23 39.37 -7.03
N ASN A 661 29.31 40.09 -7.30
CA ASN A 661 29.77 41.24 -6.50
C ASN A 661 30.03 40.89 -5.03
N LEU A 662 30.77 39.81 -4.76
CA LEU A 662 31.09 39.37 -3.40
C LEU A 662 31.68 40.51 -2.55
N ALA A 663 31.19 40.65 -1.32
CA ALA A 663 31.71 41.61 -0.35
C ALA A 663 31.53 41.07 1.09
N ASP A 664 32.23 41.67 2.05
CA ASP A 664 31.99 41.40 3.47
C ASP A 664 30.51 41.63 3.82
N GLY A 665 29.94 40.73 4.61
CA GLY A 665 28.51 40.70 4.93
C GLY A 665 27.62 39.91 3.97
N ALA A 666 28.13 39.46 2.81
CA ALA A 666 27.40 38.54 1.92
C ALA A 666 27.22 37.16 2.58
N LEU A 667 26.14 36.43 2.23
CA LEU A 667 25.90 35.07 2.73
C LEU A 667 26.88 34.06 2.12
N LEU A 668 27.33 33.10 2.93
CA LEU A 668 28.16 31.97 2.48
C LEU A 668 27.33 30.84 1.92
N TYR A 669 26.21 30.53 2.59
CA TYR A 669 25.41 29.35 2.35
C TYR A 669 23.93 29.67 2.17
N GLY A 670 23.25 28.98 1.28
CA GLY A 670 21.81 29.18 1.07
C GLY A 670 20.94 28.56 2.16
N ASP A 671 21.50 27.68 2.99
CA ASP A 671 20.80 26.99 4.08
C ASP A 671 21.18 27.53 5.48
N ARG A 672 21.94 28.63 5.58
CA ARG A 672 22.39 29.23 6.86
C ARG A 672 22.56 30.75 6.77
N ASP A 673 22.17 31.44 7.84
CA ASP A 673 22.38 32.89 8.01
C ASP A 673 23.80 33.21 8.49
N VAL A 674 24.82 32.87 7.70
CA VAL A 674 26.24 33.07 8.03
C VAL A 674 26.91 33.88 6.92
N THR A 675 27.65 34.92 7.29
CA THR A 675 28.19 35.90 6.34
C THR A 675 29.72 36.02 6.33
N TYR A 676 30.28 36.52 5.22
CA TYR A 676 31.72 36.70 5.05
C TYR A 676 32.24 37.85 5.92
N VAL A 677 33.40 37.65 6.55
CA VAL A 677 34.08 38.63 7.41
C VAL A 677 35.58 38.63 7.14
N GLY A 678 36.13 39.78 6.74
CA GLY A 678 37.56 39.94 6.51
C GLY A 678 38.02 39.31 5.19
N LEU A 679 37.22 39.43 4.13
CA LEU A 679 37.59 38.98 2.78
C LEU A 679 38.89 39.65 2.30
N PRO A 680 39.85 38.88 1.75
CA PRO A 680 41.00 39.45 1.04
C PRO A 680 40.56 40.37 -0.08
N ALA A 681 41.27 41.50 -0.25
CA ALA A 681 40.93 42.52 -1.24
C ALA A 681 40.85 41.96 -2.67
N GLU A 682 41.59 40.90 -2.95
CA GLU A 682 41.63 40.20 -4.25
C GLU A 682 40.31 39.49 -4.61
N LEU A 683 39.46 39.19 -3.61
CA LEU A 683 38.18 38.50 -3.78
C LEU A 683 36.98 39.47 -3.71
N SER A 684 37.23 40.73 -3.40
CA SER A 684 36.18 41.75 -3.42
C SER A 684 35.64 41.93 -4.84
N GLY A 685 34.33 41.81 -5.00
CA GLY A 685 33.64 41.87 -6.29
C GLY A 685 33.60 40.55 -7.05
N ALA A 686 34.10 39.44 -6.47
CA ALA A 686 34.09 38.14 -7.13
C ALA A 686 32.68 37.65 -7.48
N GLU A 687 32.59 36.86 -8.54
CA GLU A 687 31.46 35.96 -8.75
C GLU A 687 31.62 34.75 -7.83
N TYR A 688 30.56 34.23 -7.24
CA TYR A 688 30.70 33.14 -6.27
C TYR A 688 29.51 32.21 -6.26
N ILE A 689 29.74 30.96 -5.91
CA ILE A 689 28.69 29.98 -5.70
C ILE A 689 28.35 30.00 -4.22
N MET A 690 27.11 30.38 -3.90
CA MET A 690 26.56 30.17 -2.58
C MET A 690 26.24 28.67 -2.45
N THR A 691 26.98 27.98 -1.58
CA THR A 691 26.88 26.52 -1.42
C THR A 691 25.84 26.14 -0.38
N ALA A 692 25.44 24.87 -0.29
CA ALA A 692 24.69 24.39 0.87
C ALA A 692 25.66 23.93 1.97
N CYS A 693 25.54 24.45 3.19
CA CYS A 693 26.38 24.04 4.31
C CYS A 693 26.18 22.56 4.66
N ASP A 694 24.97 22.05 4.59
CA ASP A 694 24.65 20.65 4.90
C ASP A 694 25.02 19.65 3.81
N ALA A 695 25.35 20.11 2.60
CA ALA A 695 25.91 19.25 1.56
C ALA A 695 27.26 18.60 1.96
N LYS A 696 27.92 19.10 3.02
CA LYS A 696 29.07 18.42 3.66
C LYS A 696 28.76 16.99 4.12
N ASN A 697 27.48 16.68 4.39
CA ASN A 697 27.04 15.37 4.85
C ASN A 697 26.88 14.34 3.73
N LEU A 698 26.99 14.78 2.46
CA LEU A 698 26.86 13.93 1.29
C LEU A 698 28.20 13.30 0.93
N THR A 699 28.15 12.21 0.17
CA THR A 699 29.35 11.47 -0.25
C THR A 699 29.61 11.53 -1.77
N THR A 700 28.86 12.37 -2.48
CA THR A 700 28.88 12.47 -3.94
C THR A 700 29.64 13.71 -4.41
N ASP A 701 29.78 13.82 -5.74
CA ASP A 701 30.05 15.12 -6.34
C ASP A 701 28.87 16.06 -6.09
N LEU A 702 29.16 17.34 -5.85
CA LEU A 702 28.16 18.32 -5.41
C LEU A 702 27.79 19.29 -6.53
N VAL A 703 28.78 19.67 -7.35
CA VAL A 703 28.59 20.67 -8.38
C VAL A 703 29.62 20.52 -9.50
N THR A 704 29.22 20.84 -10.73
CA THR A 704 30.13 20.94 -11.87
C THR A 704 29.85 22.22 -12.65
N PHE A 705 30.89 22.85 -13.20
CA PHE A 705 30.74 24.05 -14.02
C PHE A 705 31.91 24.26 -14.97
N THR A 706 31.71 25.14 -15.93
CA THR A 706 32.68 25.56 -16.93
C THR A 706 33.16 26.98 -16.66
N ALA A 707 34.44 27.23 -16.87
CA ALA A 707 34.98 28.58 -16.86
C ALA A 707 34.54 29.34 -18.14
N GLY A 708 33.69 30.36 -18.00
CA GLY A 708 33.25 31.20 -19.11
C GLY A 708 34.35 32.12 -19.67
N ALA A 709 35.40 32.37 -18.89
CA ALA A 709 36.59 33.11 -19.29
C ALA A 709 37.82 32.58 -18.53
N ASP A 710 39.02 33.02 -18.93
CA ASP A 710 40.23 32.78 -18.13
C ASP A 710 40.04 33.38 -16.72
N LEU A 711 40.14 32.54 -15.70
CA LEU A 711 39.82 32.91 -14.32
C LEU A 711 40.77 32.30 -13.30
N SER A 712 40.80 32.90 -12.12
CA SER A 712 41.32 32.28 -10.90
C SER A 712 40.15 31.84 -10.03
N LEU A 713 40.03 30.52 -9.84
CA LEU A 713 39.03 29.91 -8.97
C LEU A 713 39.62 29.75 -7.58
N TYR A 714 38.89 30.22 -6.57
CA TYR A 714 39.24 30.12 -5.16
C TYR A 714 38.24 29.25 -4.42
N VAL A 715 38.76 28.37 -3.57
CA VAL A 715 37.97 27.60 -2.61
C VAL A 715 38.39 27.97 -1.21
N GLY A 716 37.43 28.43 -0.40
CA GLY A 716 37.61 28.61 1.04
C GLY A 716 37.27 27.32 1.77
N MET A 717 38.27 26.66 2.35
CA MET A 717 38.07 25.45 3.14
C MET A 717 38.17 25.76 4.62
N ASP A 718 37.20 25.31 5.43
CA ASP A 718 37.25 25.41 6.89
C ASP A 718 38.56 24.79 7.40
N VAL A 719 39.34 25.55 8.16
CA VAL A 719 40.68 25.15 8.64
C VAL A 719 40.65 23.91 9.54
N ARG A 720 39.47 23.52 10.03
CA ARG A 720 39.27 22.32 10.86
C ARG A 720 39.13 21.03 10.05
N VAL A 721 38.99 21.12 8.72
CA VAL A 721 38.94 19.95 7.82
C VAL A 721 40.28 19.24 7.87
N ALA A 722 40.33 18.10 8.57
CA ALA A 722 41.57 17.40 8.87
C ALA A 722 42.21 16.73 7.63
N THR A 723 41.36 16.25 6.71
CA THR A 723 41.79 15.59 5.47
C THR A 723 41.14 16.31 4.30
N LEU A 724 41.95 17.06 3.55
CA LEU A 724 41.49 17.77 2.36
C LEU A 724 40.93 16.79 1.32
N PRO A 725 39.89 17.19 0.58
CA PRO A 725 39.29 16.33 -0.44
C PRO A 725 40.19 16.14 -1.65
N GLY A 726 40.10 14.96 -2.26
CA GLY A 726 40.97 14.56 -3.37
C GLY A 726 40.86 15.47 -4.60
N TRP A 727 39.68 16.04 -4.85
CA TRP A 727 39.46 16.98 -5.96
C TRP A 727 40.22 18.31 -5.78
N LEU A 728 40.69 18.63 -4.56
CA LEU A 728 41.53 19.79 -4.28
C LEU A 728 43.03 19.50 -4.53
N SER A 729 43.38 18.28 -4.92
CA SER A 729 44.76 17.92 -5.26
C SER A 729 45.28 18.77 -6.43
N GLY A 730 46.48 19.35 -6.27
CA GLY A 730 47.11 20.19 -7.28
C GLY A 730 46.71 21.67 -7.25
N TRP A 731 45.82 22.07 -6.33
CA TRP A 731 45.51 23.48 -6.10
C TRP A 731 46.62 24.17 -5.29
N GLU A 732 46.84 25.45 -5.56
CA GLU A 732 47.81 26.30 -4.86
C GLU A 732 47.24 26.75 -3.50
N ALA A 733 47.95 26.45 -2.41
CA ALA A 733 47.64 27.05 -1.11
C ALA A 733 48.17 28.49 -1.06
N THR A 734 47.26 29.47 -1.00
CA THR A 734 47.59 30.89 -1.16
C THR A 734 48.20 31.53 0.09
N GLY A 735 47.98 30.91 1.26
CA GLY A 735 48.29 31.51 2.57
C GLY A 735 47.30 32.59 3.03
N LEU A 736 46.32 32.95 2.21
CA LEU A 736 45.25 33.88 2.58
C LEU A 736 44.16 33.16 3.39
N THR A 737 43.50 33.90 4.27
CA THR A 737 42.37 33.43 5.07
C THR A 737 41.30 34.49 5.20
N TYR A 738 40.06 34.08 5.45
CA TYR A 738 38.99 34.94 5.96
C TYR A 738 38.21 34.20 7.05
N THR A 739 37.29 34.89 7.72
CA THR A 739 36.40 34.32 8.74
C THR A 739 34.94 34.47 8.33
N ASN A 740 34.05 33.69 8.93
CA ASN A 740 32.62 33.99 8.84
C ASN A 740 32.09 34.66 10.13
N SER A 741 30.83 35.08 10.12
CA SER A 741 30.16 35.75 11.25
C SER A 741 30.03 34.92 12.53
N ASN A 742 30.40 33.63 12.49
CA ASN A 742 30.45 32.71 13.62
C ASN A 742 31.89 32.33 14.01
N ASP A 743 32.88 33.15 13.63
CA ASP A 743 34.30 32.99 13.94
C ASP A 743 34.94 31.69 13.38
N VAL A 744 34.36 31.08 12.34
CA VAL A 744 35.02 29.99 11.61
C VAL A 744 36.00 30.56 10.60
N GLN A 745 37.25 30.12 10.66
CA GLN A 745 38.29 30.52 9.73
C GLN A 745 38.36 29.58 8.52
N TYR A 746 38.60 30.16 7.34
CA TYR A 746 38.77 29.44 6.08
C TYR A 746 40.16 29.71 5.50
N ALA A 747 40.84 28.65 5.05
CA ALA A 747 42.07 28.74 4.26
C ALA A 747 41.71 28.74 2.76
N LEU A 748 42.32 29.65 1.99
CA LEU A 748 42.05 29.80 0.57
C LEU A 748 43.03 29.01 -0.30
N TYR A 749 42.46 28.19 -1.18
CA TYR A 749 43.15 27.44 -2.22
C TYR A 749 42.76 28.00 -3.58
N LYS A 750 43.71 28.05 -4.52
CA LYS A 750 43.54 28.66 -5.84
C LYS A 750 43.85 27.67 -6.95
N LYS A 751 43.06 27.72 -8.03
CA LYS A 751 43.36 27.07 -9.30
C LYS A 751 43.13 28.07 -10.45
N SER A 752 44.10 28.19 -11.35
CA SER A 752 43.89 28.90 -12.61
C SER A 752 43.14 28.01 -13.59
N MET A 753 42.13 28.57 -14.24
CA MET A 753 41.35 27.87 -15.26
C MET A 753 41.33 28.69 -16.55
N THR A 754 41.41 28.02 -17.69
CA THR A 754 41.25 28.64 -19.01
C THR A 754 39.78 28.61 -19.43
N ALA A 755 39.36 29.57 -20.25
CA ALA A 755 38.00 29.58 -20.81
C ALA A 755 37.66 28.23 -21.47
N GLY A 756 36.50 27.67 -21.13
CA GLY A 756 36.02 26.35 -21.56
C GLY A 756 36.48 25.18 -20.70
N GLU A 757 37.37 25.37 -19.72
CA GLU A 757 37.75 24.30 -18.78
C GLU A 757 36.59 23.98 -17.81
N THR A 758 36.24 22.71 -17.69
CA THR A 758 35.23 22.22 -16.74
C THR A 758 35.86 21.71 -15.45
N ILE A 759 35.20 21.93 -14.33
CA ILE A 759 35.61 21.40 -13.03
C ILE A 759 34.42 20.84 -12.24
N THR A 760 34.65 19.74 -11.54
CA THR A 760 33.70 19.13 -10.61
C THR A 760 34.24 19.23 -9.20
N LEU A 761 33.41 19.72 -8.28
CA LEU A 761 33.73 19.82 -6.86
C LEU A 761 32.83 18.84 -6.09
N GLY A 762 33.44 17.96 -5.30
CA GLY A 762 32.74 17.03 -4.43
C GLY A 762 32.71 17.47 -2.97
N GLN A 763 32.29 16.57 -2.08
CA GLN A 763 32.26 16.84 -0.64
C GLN A 763 33.58 17.35 -0.03
N ASN A 764 33.49 17.98 1.14
CA ASN A 764 34.64 18.46 1.92
C ASN A 764 35.30 17.36 2.80
N ASN A 765 34.83 16.10 2.72
CA ASN A 765 35.23 14.95 3.54
C ASN A 765 34.90 15.05 5.04
N GLN A 766 33.90 15.83 5.48
CA GLN A 766 33.55 15.98 6.90
C GLN A 766 32.04 15.93 7.16
N ALA A 767 31.59 14.99 8.02
CA ALA A 767 30.19 14.86 8.42
C ALA A 767 29.83 15.61 9.72
N SER A 768 30.80 16.11 10.50
CA SER A 768 30.52 16.91 11.71
C SER A 768 31.71 17.79 12.12
N GLY A 769 31.45 18.83 12.93
CA GLY A 769 32.49 19.69 13.52
C GLY A 769 33.11 20.73 12.59
N CYS A 770 32.87 20.63 11.27
CA CYS A 770 33.27 21.59 10.25
C CYS A 770 32.04 22.09 9.46
N VAL A 771 32.21 23.17 8.72
CA VAL A 771 31.22 23.65 7.73
C VAL A 771 31.68 23.35 6.31
N ASN A 772 30.79 23.48 5.32
CA ASN A 772 31.13 23.21 3.93
C ASN A 772 32.11 24.27 3.36
N TYR A 773 32.71 24.01 2.21
CA TYR A 773 33.56 24.99 1.54
C TYR A 773 32.77 26.09 0.83
N THR A 774 33.46 27.16 0.46
CA THR A 774 32.96 28.25 -0.40
C THR A 774 33.70 28.25 -1.73
N VAL A 775 33.10 28.82 -2.78
CA VAL A 775 33.68 28.86 -4.14
C VAL A 775 33.54 30.25 -4.72
N MET A 776 34.64 30.85 -5.17
CA MET A 776 34.70 32.23 -5.65
C MET A 776 35.57 32.31 -6.92
N ALA A 777 35.13 33.02 -7.94
CA ALA A 777 35.83 33.21 -9.20
C ALA A 777 36.14 34.69 -9.44
N VAL A 778 37.37 34.96 -9.84
CA VAL A 778 37.81 36.29 -10.29
C VAL A 778 38.47 36.17 -11.66
N ALA A 779 38.24 37.14 -12.53
CA ALA A 779 38.86 37.16 -13.85
C ALA A 779 40.39 37.13 -13.74
N ALA A 780 41.05 36.37 -14.61
CA ALA A 780 42.51 36.36 -14.65
C ALA A 780 43.02 37.77 -14.99
N GLN A 781 43.96 38.29 -14.20
CA GLN A 781 44.64 39.54 -14.54
C GLN A 781 45.51 39.32 -15.79
N ALA A 782 45.40 40.20 -16.77
CA ALA A 782 46.26 40.19 -17.95
C ALA A 782 47.72 40.26 -17.50
N ALA A 783 48.54 39.29 -17.90
CA ALA A 783 49.96 39.30 -17.60
C ALA A 783 50.61 40.58 -18.16
N GLU A 784 51.24 41.39 -17.29
CA GLU A 784 52.15 42.43 -17.74
C GLU A 784 53.31 41.78 -18.49
N THR A 785 53.41 42.07 -19.79
CA THR A 785 54.45 41.59 -20.68
C THR A 785 55.82 42.06 -20.19
N THR A 786 56.50 41.24 -19.38
CA THR A 786 57.88 41.50 -18.97
C THR A 786 58.83 40.80 -19.95
N THR A 787 59.29 41.55 -20.95
CA THR A 787 60.28 41.09 -21.93
C THR A 787 61.61 40.78 -21.23
N THR A 788 61.93 39.50 -21.02
CA THR A 788 63.26 39.07 -20.58
C THR A 788 63.98 38.39 -21.74
N THR A 789 64.94 39.09 -22.33
CA THR A 789 65.85 38.56 -23.35
C THR A 789 66.82 37.58 -22.69
N THR A 790 66.76 36.30 -23.02
CA THR A 790 67.85 35.35 -22.74
C THR A 790 68.21 34.60 -24.01
N THR A 791 69.48 34.69 -24.36
CA THR A 791 70.14 34.09 -25.52
C THR A 791 70.23 32.57 -25.37
N THR A 792 69.73 31.81 -26.35
CA THR A 792 69.90 30.34 -26.38
C THR A 792 70.74 29.94 -27.60
N THR A 793 71.87 29.32 -27.31
CA THR A 793 72.82 28.74 -28.25
C THR A 793 72.20 27.53 -28.97
N THR A 794 72.31 27.53 -30.29
CA THR A 794 71.87 26.47 -31.20
C THR A 794 72.66 25.18 -30.96
N THR A 795 71.98 24.10 -30.58
CA THR A 795 72.50 22.73 -30.72
C THR A 795 71.60 21.99 -31.70
N THR A 796 72.13 21.74 -32.90
CA THR A 796 71.49 20.93 -33.94
C THR A 796 71.51 19.47 -33.51
N THR A 797 70.34 18.87 -33.30
CA THR A 797 70.21 17.40 -33.23
C THR A 797 69.35 16.96 -34.39
N THR A 798 69.98 16.21 -35.28
CA THR A 798 69.37 15.58 -36.45
C THR A 798 68.55 14.38 -35.97
N THR A 799 67.23 14.42 -36.11
CA THR A 799 66.41 13.21 -36.00
C THR A 799 66.40 12.51 -37.35
N ILE A 800 67.02 11.34 -37.35
CA ILE A 800 66.98 10.35 -38.41
C ILE A 800 65.56 9.79 -38.39
N THR A 801 64.85 9.85 -39.52
CA THR A 801 63.61 9.11 -39.74
C THR A 801 63.93 7.62 -39.76
N ASP A 802 63.57 6.92 -38.70
CA ASP A 802 63.44 5.47 -38.72
C ASP A 802 62.35 5.06 -39.73
N PRO A 803 62.47 3.88 -40.36
CA PRO A 803 61.46 3.38 -41.29
C PRO A 803 60.12 3.15 -40.58
N ILE A 804 59.07 3.78 -41.10
CA ILE A 804 57.67 3.55 -40.70
C ILE A 804 57.38 2.05 -40.80
N THR A 805 57.19 1.39 -39.66
CA THR A 805 56.80 -0.02 -39.60
C THR A 805 55.31 -0.04 -39.27
N VAL A 806 54.46 -0.26 -40.28
CA VAL A 806 53.00 -0.33 -40.09
C VAL A 806 52.66 -1.63 -39.36
N VAL A 807 52.08 -1.49 -38.16
CA VAL A 807 51.51 -2.62 -37.41
C VAL A 807 49.99 -2.51 -37.54
N LYS A 808 49.44 -3.14 -38.58
CA LYS A 808 47.99 -3.09 -38.88
C LYS A 808 47.17 -3.48 -37.63
N GLY A 809 46.36 -2.55 -37.15
CA GLY A 809 45.45 -2.69 -36.02
C GLY A 809 45.93 -2.10 -34.69
N ASP A 810 47.18 -1.65 -34.57
CA ASP A 810 47.73 -1.02 -33.36
C ASP A 810 47.50 0.51 -33.39
N VAL A 811 46.25 0.91 -33.17
CA VAL A 811 45.75 2.29 -33.35
C VAL A 811 46.30 3.23 -32.27
N ASN A 812 46.51 2.74 -31.05
CA ASN A 812 47.08 3.52 -29.95
C ASN A 812 48.63 3.52 -29.93
N CYS A 813 49.27 2.80 -30.85
CA CYS A 813 50.72 2.65 -30.98
C CYS A 813 51.40 2.08 -29.72
N ASP A 814 50.71 1.21 -28.97
CA ASP A 814 51.23 0.57 -27.76
C ASP A 814 52.05 -0.70 -28.04
N GLY A 815 52.15 -1.09 -29.32
CA GLY A 815 52.91 -2.25 -29.80
C GLY A 815 52.11 -3.55 -29.83
N ALA A 816 50.81 -3.53 -29.53
CA ALA A 816 49.96 -4.72 -29.56
C ALA A 816 48.49 -4.42 -29.92
N VAL A 817 47.96 -5.13 -30.92
CA VAL A 817 46.55 -5.05 -31.33
C VAL A 817 45.64 -5.64 -30.24
N LYS A 818 44.81 -4.80 -29.63
CA LYS A 818 43.86 -5.14 -28.55
C LYS A 818 42.48 -4.52 -28.83
N ILE A 819 41.49 -4.89 -28.01
CA ILE A 819 40.15 -4.29 -28.10
C ILE A 819 40.16 -2.76 -27.87
N GLY A 820 41.15 -2.26 -27.12
CA GLY A 820 41.36 -0.83 -26.90
C GLY A 820 41.59 -0.04 -28.19
N ASP A 821 42.24 -0.65 -29.18
CA ASP A 821 42.49 -0.04 -30.49
C ASP A 821 41.21 0.14 -31.30
N VAL A 822 40.32 -0.87 -31.26
CA VAL A 822 39.01 -0.81 -31.92
C VAL A 822 38.11 0.22 -31.25
N ILE A 823 38.15 0.33 -29.92
CA ILE A 823 37.38 1.33 -29.17
C ILE A 823 37.88 2.74 -29.52
N LEU A 824 39.21 2.95 -29.54
CA LEU A 824 39.81 4.23 -29.92
C LEU A 824 39.45 4.62 -31.37
N LEU A 825 39.47 3.66 -32.30
CA LEU A 825 39.12 3.88 -33.71
C LEU A 825 37.63 4.19 -33.90
N ASN A 826 36.74 3.45 -33.24
CA ASN A 826 35.29 3.70 -33.34
C ASN A 826 34.90 5.05 -32.73
N ARG A 827 35.54 5.46 -31.63
CA ARG A 827 35.35 6.80 -31.07
C ARG A 827 35.82 7.88 -32.05
N PHE A 828 36.90 7.64 -32.79
CA PHE A 828 37.41 8.58 -33.78
C PHE A 828 36.47 8.68 -34.99
N ILE A 829 35.95 7.55 -35.47
CA ILE A 829 34.94 7.50 -36.55
C ILE A 829 33.63 8.20 -36.14
N ALA A 830 33.29 8.14 -34.85
CA ALA A 830 32.12 8.81 -34.28
C ALA A 830 32.34 10.31 -33.97
N GLU A 831 33.45 10.90 -34.42
CA GLU A 831 33.80 12.31 -34.22
C GLU A 831 33.85 12.73 -32.73
N ASP A 832 34.31 11.83 -31.85
CA ASP A 832 34.51 12.12 -30.43
C ASP A 832 35.70 13.08 -30.21
N ASN A 833 35.39 14.35 -29.98
CA ASN A 833 36.37 15.43 -29.79
C ASN A 833 37.27 15.30 -28.54
N THR A 834 37.03 14.28 -27.68
CA THR A 834 37.83 14.05 -26.46
C THR A 834 39.06 13.16 -26.69
N ILE A 835 39.24 12.60 -27.89
CA ILE A 835 40.36 11.72 -28.22
C ILE A 835 41.21 12.26 -29.38
N THR A 836 42.44 11.76 -29.50
CA THR A 836 43.33 12.08 -30.63
C THR A 836 44.08 10.82 -31.03
N ILE A 837 44.11 10.50 -32.33
CA ILE A 837 44.93 9.43 -32.91
C ILE A 837 46.16 10.08 -33.55
N THR A 838 47.35 9.54 -33.28
CA THR A 838 48.61 10.04 -33.86
C THR A 838 48.68 9.73 -35.36
N ASP A 839 49.52 10.44 -36.13
CA ASP A 839 49.72 10.14 -37.56
C ASP A 839 50.10 8.67 -37.82
N GLN A 840 50.90 8.06 -36.92
CA GLN A 840 51.25 6.64 -36.99
C GLN A 840 50.06 5.73 -36.64
N GLY A 841 49.23 6.13 -35.67
CA GLY A 841 48.01 5.42 -35.31
C GLY A 841 46.99 5.43 -36.46
N MET A 842 46.92 6.52 -37.22
CA MET A 842 46.11 6.63 -38.43
C MET A 842 46.60 5.68 -39.54
N LEU A 843 47.92 5.54 -39.69
CA LEU A 843 48.51 4.57 -40.63
C LEU A 843 48.30 3.11 -40.18
N ASN A 844 48.29 2.83 -38.88
CA ASN A 844 48.04 1.51 -38.33
C ASN A 844 46.55 1.13 -38.37
N ALA A 845 45.65 2.11 -38.29
CA ALA A 845 44.20 1.91 -38.31
C ALA A 845 43.68 1.43 -39.67
N GLU A 846 44.32 1.83 -40.77
CA GLU A 846 43.99 1.47 -42.14
C GLU A 846 44.24 -0.03 -42.42
N CYS A 847 43.19 -0.84 -42.23
CA CYS A 847 43.28 -2.30 -42.19
C CYS A 847 42.46 -2.99 -43.28
N ASP A 848 41.53 -2.29 -43.94
CA ASP A 848 40.62 -2.87 -44.94
C ASP A 848 41.11 -2.77 -46.41
N ASP A 849 42.31 -2.22 -46.62
CA ASP A 849 42.94 -1.96 -47.92
C ASP A 849 42.20 -0.94 -48.82
N VAL A 850 41.32 -0.11 -48.24
CA VAL A 850 40.58 0.97 -48.93
C VAL A 850 40.90 2.32 -48.29
N THR A 851 41.67 3.15 -49.01
CA THR A 851 42.16 4.44 -48.51
C THR A 851 41.10 5.28 -47.78
N GLY A 852 41.30 5.45 -46.47
CA GLY A 852 40.50 6.31 -45.60
C GLY A 852 39.87 5.53 -44.46
N ILE A 853 39.93 6.08 -43.25
CA ILE A 853 39.42 5.41 -42.06
C ILE A 853 37.89 5.35 -42.06
N THR A 854 37.34 4.15 -42.05
CA THR A 854 35.90 3.88 -41.99
C THR A 854 35.56 2.78 -40.99
N GLY A 855 34.26 2.52 -40.77
CA GLY A 855 33.82 1.38 -39.93
C GLY A 855 34.28 0.01 -40.43
N ASN A 856 34.71 -0.11 -41.70
CA ASN A 856 35.25 -1.35 -42.23
C ASN A 856 36.66 -1.64 -41.68
N ASP A 857 37.46 -0.61 -41.36
CA ASP A 857 38.75 -0.76 -40.70
C ASP A 857 38.61 -1.30 -39.29
N ALA A 858 37.67 -0.76 -38.51
CA ALA A 858 37.32 -1.28 -37.19
C ALA A 858 36.88 -2.76 -37.27
N THR A 859 36.13 -3.12 -38.31
CA THR A 859 35.73 -4.50 -38.58
C THR A 859 36.92 -5.39 -38.96
N ALA A 860 37.90 -4.88 -39.71
CA ALA A 860 39.11 -5.60 -40.08
C ALA A 860 40.01 -5.87 -38.85
N ILE A 861 40.15 -4.90 -37.94
CA ILE A 861 40.88 -5.08 -36.68
C ILE A 861 40.19 -6.11 -35.78
N LEU A 862 38.86 -6.12 -35.73
CA LEU A 862 38.10 -7.14 -34.99
C LEU A 862 38.32 -8.55 -35.56
N LYS A 863 38.46 -8.70 -36.89
CA LYS A 863 38.82 -10.00 -37.50
C LYS A 863 40.24 -10.44 -37.11
N ILE A 864 41.19 -9.51 -37.09
CA ILE A 864 42.57 -9.77 -36.61
C ILE A 864 42.55 -10.26 -35.15
N LEU A 865 41.79 -9.59 -34.27
CA LEU A 865 41.64 -9.99 -32.86
C LEU A 865 40.94 -11.35 -32.69
N ALA A 866 40.02 -11.68 -33.59
CA ALA A 866 39.33 -12.97 -33.62
C ALA A 866 40.16 -14.10 -34.27
N GLY A 867 41.34 -13.80 -34.84
CA GLY A 867 42.18 -14.75 -35.56
C GLY A 867 41.59 -15.24 -36.89
N LEU A 868 40.76 -14.41 -37.52
CA LEU A 868 39.99 -14.71 -38.75
C LEU A 868 40.65 -14.23 -40.04
#